data_AF-A0AAV6RQB3-F1
#
_entry.id   AF-A0AAV6RQB3-F1
#
_cell.length_a   1.000
_cell.length_b   1.000
_cell.length_c   1.000
_cell.angle_alpha   90.00
_cell.angle_beta   90.00
_cell.angle_gamma   90.00
#
_symmetry.space_group_name_H-M   'P 1'
#
loop_
_entity.id
_entity.type
_entity.pdbx_description
1 polymer ?
#
loop_
_entity_poly.entity_id
_entity_poly.type
_entity_poly.pdbx_seq_one_letter_code
_entity_poly.pdbx_strand_id
1 'polypeptide(L)'
;MDLQTKTGARGLRRVKTDAVCKRIGPIQQQKLKNTLDHWLVKPQKNLNTDEVSQTQDDVDLSVDGAFQSTSAQSVDCGNAEKSAEYNMDEETQPMTPQDLEEDSPVSPASKDSSGSGPVCPIDDTGLENQEIETCSASSQGFVRHNTKITHFFSGISSPRLPVKRKRPDTSPVKQSTEKKGAEKEATYAGVKWLGTPITELKRMPECGGRLPPLKDVPGQHTVMIRTDLFYKGKVPVPYPARFRDTWDDVHVKMPCSSSNLFPVEDEETQEVQNKSRWELIKETLKKKFTTSLEFKNAVLKYSPSNAKKWDFTAFNLYGTKVLEPDAAEHLFDSLLPDMVQLALRASELCTKPIPLLKRGMDCSITMSQEQVACLLANAFFCTFPRRSFRRSEYSNYPDINFVRLFEGSSLKKIEKLKTLMCYFKSVTEQRPTGLVTFTRKGLDKPLNWKSSEALLTRLHITCEGTIEDDGYGMLQVDFANQFVGGGVTSSGLVQEEIRFLINPELIVSRLFTEALDHNECLIITGTEQYSKYTGYAQTYQWKSSHQDTTPRDDWQRRCTEIVAIDALQFRNFLEQFSPQRINRELNKAYCGFARPEEQSQNLAAVATGNWGCGVFGGDTRLKALLQMLAAAEAGRDVAYFTFGDSQLMTDVHNMHSFLTRRSLSVGEVYDLLGEYYSSVCRSCLSRRPDVSLYSFIYQQVSGSLAPDDSDSHLARQHVPTDCR
;
A
#
# COMPACT_ATOMS: atom_id res chain seq x y z
N MET A 1 52.45 -48.13 -19.40
CA MET A 1 52.94 -46.74 -19.28
C MET A 1 52.12 -46.07 -18.18
N ASP A 2 52.30 -46.37 -16.90
CA ASP A 2 53.53 -46.48 -16.07
C ASP A 2 54.21 -45.13 -15.81
N LEU A 3 54.06 -44.63 -14.58
CA LEU A 3 55.19 -44.53 -13.67
C LEU A 3 54.69 -44.65 -12.21
N GLN A 4 55.30 -45.56 -11.46
CA GLN A 4 54.99 -45.80 -10.04
C GLN A 4 55.90 -44.98 -9.12
N THR A 5 55.50 -44.87 -7.84
CA THR A 5 56.28 -45.15 -6.60
C THR A 5 55.89 -44.19 -5.45
N LYS A 6 55.91 -44.56 -4.15
CA LYS A 6 56.03 -45.89 -3.52
C LYS A 6 55.34 -45.93 -2.14
N THR A 7 54.68 -47.06 -1.88
CA THR A 7 54.46 -47.74 -0.58
C THR A 7 54.77 -47.03 0.75
N GLY A 8 53.79 -47.01 1.66
CA GLY A 8 54.00 -46.89 3.11
C GLY A 8 52.92 -47.65 3.89
N ALA A 9 53.19 -48.90 4.29
CA ALA A 9 52.18 -49.77 4.91
C ALA A 9 52.67 -50.41 6.22
N ARG A 10 51.87 -50.23 7.29
CA ARG A 10 51.80 -51.12 8.46
C ARG A 10 50.34 -51.20 8.88
N GLY A 11 49.86 -52.40 9.20
CA GLY A 11 48.56 -52.60 9.83
C GLY A 11 48.65 -53.71 10.85
N LEU A 12 47.61 -53.91 11.68
CA LEU A 12 47.43 -55.15 12.46
C LEU A 12 45.95 -55.32 12.91
N ARG A 13 45.38 -56.47 12.52
CA ARG A 13 44.29 -57.28 13.11
C ARG A 13 43.12 -56.62 13.88
N ARG A 14 41.90 -56.96 13.40
CA ARG A 14 40.65 -57.01 14.20
C ARG A 14 40.76 -57.96 15.40
N VAL A 15 40.01 -57.64 16.46
CA VAL A 15 39.24 -58.62 17.27
C VAL A 15 37.80 -58.07 17.43
N LYS A 16 36.80 -58.94 17.64
CA LYS A 16 35.38 -58.57 17.78
C LYS A 16 34.94 -58.50 19.25
N THR A 17 33.89 -57.73 19.51
CA THR A 17 32.72 -58.21 20.28
C THR A 17 31.45 -57.50 19.76
N ASP A 18 30.31 -58.19 19.80
CA ASP A 18 29.05 -57.74 19.20
C ASP A 18 28.10 -57.12 20.24
N ALA A 19 27.41 -56.03 19.90
CA ALA A 19 26.31 -55.48 20.70
C ALA A 19 25.20 -54.90 19.80
N VAL A 20 24.01 -55.48 19.92
CA VAL A 20 22.81 -55.24 19.11
C VAL A 20 22.40 -53.77 19.04
N CYS A 21 22.15 -53.26 17.82
CA CYS A 21 21.27 -52.10 17.61
C CYS A 21 20.17 -52.47 16.61
N LYS A 22 18.90 -52.22 16.98
CA LYS A 22 17.72 -52.63 16.19
C LYS A 22 17.52 -51.71 14.99
N ARG A 23 17.26 -52.27 13.80
CA ARG A 23 16.67 -51.50 12.70
C ARG A 23 15.24 -51.10 13.07
N ILE A 24 14.92 -49.81 12.91
CA ILE A 24 13.54 -49.32 12.76
C ILE A 24 13.47 -48.71 11.35
N GLY A 25 12.37 -48.96 10.64
CA GLY A 25 12.19 -48.53 9.25
C GLY A 25 11.94 -47.03 9.09
N PRO A 26 11.85 -46.54 7.84
CA PRO A 26 11.50 -45.14 7.57
C PRO A 26 10.09 -44.84 8.09
N ILE A 27 9.98 -43.82 8.94
CA ILE A 27 8.69 -43.34 9.44
C ILE A 27 7.93 -42.68 8.29
N GLN A 28 6.66 -43.04 8.13
CA GLN A 28 5.80 -42.49 7.08
C GLN A 28 5.61 -40.98 7.27
N GLN A 29 5.74 -40.21 6.18
CA GLN A 29 5.26 -38.84 6.13
C GLN A 29 3.74 -38.84 6.24
N GLN A 30 3.20 -38.60 7.43
CA GLN A 30 1.78 -38.30 7.59
C GLN A 30 1.50 -36.96 6.91
N LYS A 31 0.51 -36.93 6.01
CA LYS A 31 -0.02 -35.68 5.47
C LYS A 31 -0.69 -34.92 6.61
N LEU A 32 -0.03 -33.86 7.10
CA LEU A 32 -0.66 -32.87 7.98
C LEU A 32 -1.93 -32.34 7.33
N LYS A 33 -3.06 -32.43 8.04
CA LYS A 33 -4.30 -31.79 7.64
C LYS A 33 -4.14 -30.27 7.78
N ASN A 34 -4.81 -29.54 6.91
CA ASN A 34 -4.73 -28.09 6.86
C ASN A 34 -5.44 -27.46 8.07
N THR A 35 -4.71 -26.88 9.02
CA THR A 35 -5.25 -26.32 10.28
C THR A 35 -5.84 -24.91 10.12
N LEU A 36 -6.07 -24.45 8.89
CA LEU A 36 -6.63 -23.13 8.59
C LEU A 36 -8.14 -23.03 8.83
N ASP A 37 -8.87 -24.15 8.85
CA ASP A 37 -10.34 -24.17 9.00
C ASP A 37 -10.82 -23.59 10.35
N HIS A 38 -9.95 -23.54 11.37
CA HIS A 38 -10.25 -22.97 12.69
C HIS A 38 -10.34 -21.42 12.71
N TRP A 39 -10.03 -20.75 11.60
CA TRP A 39 -10.13 -19.29 11.47
C TRP A 39 -11.39 -18.85 10.68
N LEU A 40 -12.28 -19.79 10.36
CA LEU A 40 -13.48 -19.56 9.56
C LEU A 40 -14.73 -19.37 10.42
N VAL A 41 -15.20 -18.12 10.54
CA VAL A 41 -16.57 -17.85 10.98
C VAL A 41 -17.53 -18.37 9.91
N LYS A 42 -18.25 -19.45 10.22
CA LYS A 42 -19.33 -19.96 9.35
C LYS A 42 -20.56 -19.06 9.51
N PRO A 43 -21.19 -18.60 8.42
CA PRO A 43 -22.39 -17.77 8.53
C PRO A 43 -23.54 -18.56 9.18
N GLN A 44 -24.21 -17.95 10.16
CA GLN A 44 -25.42 -18.53 10.74
C GLN A 44 -26.48 -18.72 9.65
N LYS A 45 -27.02 -19.94 9.53
CA LYS A 45 -28.25 -20.18 8.79
C LYS A 45 -29.42 -19.63 9.61
N ASN A 46 -30.05 -18.57 9.13
CA ASN A 46 -31.41 -18.26 9.55
C ASN A 46 -32.31 -19.45 9.14
N LEU A 47 -33.02 -20.01 10.12
CA LEU A 47 -34.08 -20.99 9.92
C LEU A 47 -35.41 -20.36 10.37
N ASN A 48 -36.49 -20.89 9.82
CA ASN A 48 -37.84 -20.32 9.73
C ASN A 48 -37.97 -19.31 8.56
N THR A 49 -38.97 -19.41 7.69
CA THR A 49 -40.19 -20.25 7.75
C THR A 49 -40.57 -20.77 6.35
N ASP A 50 -41.09 -22.01 6.28
CA ASP A 50 -42.01 -22.45 5.22
C ASP A 50 -42.88 -23.63 5.77
N GLU A 51 -43.90 -24.03 5.02
CA GLU A 51 -45.17 -24.54 5.58
C GLU A 51 -45.29 -26.06 5.85
N VAL A 52 -45.85 -26.36 7.03
CA VAL A 52 -47.00 -27.28 7.28
C VAL A 52 -47.17 -28.54 6.40
N SER A 53 -47.06 -29.74 7.00
CA SER A 53 -48.21 -30.66 7.25
C SER A 53 -47.80 -32.08 7.70
N GLN A 54 -48.57 -32.64 8.66
CA GLN A 54 -48.80 -34.09 8.92
C GLN A 54 -47.56 -34.97 9.28
N THR A 55 -47.63 -36.01 10.12
CA THR A 55 -48.69 -36.55 11.01
C THR A 55 -48.01 -37.20 12.23
N GLN A 56 -48.62 -37.01 13.41
CA GLN A 56 -49.02 -38.01 14.41
C GLN A 56 -48.16 -39.28 14.72
N ASP A 57 -48.26 -39.67 16.00
CA ASP A 57 -48.07 -41.03 16.57
C ASP A 57 -46.61 -41.55 16.62
N ASP A 58 -46.11 -42.15 17.71
CA ASP A 58 -46.56 -42.24 19.13
C ASP A 58 -45.41 -42.77 20.03
N VAL A 59 -45.59 -42.88 21.36
CA VAL A 59 -44.96 -43.88 22.29
C VAL A 59 -43.39 -43.87 22.43
N ASP A 60 -42.77 -43.88 23.62
CA ASP A 60 -43.25 -43.83 25.02
C ASP A 60 -42.14 -43.45 26.05
N LEU A 61 -42.56 -43.24 27.31
CA LEU A 61 -41.95 -43.57 28.64
C LEU A 61 -40.44 -43.94 28.78
N SER A 62 -39.71 -43.71 29.88
CA SER A 62 -39.81 -42.94 31.16
C SER A 62 -38.52 -43.22 32.01
N VAL A 63 -38.23 -42.85 33.28
CA VAL A 63 -38.85 -42.06 34.37
C VAL A 63 -37.77 -41.60 35.42
N ASP A 64 -38.16 -40.73 36.37
CA ASP A 64 -37.59 -40.45 37.72
C ASP A 64 -36.28 -39.66 37.99
N GLY A 65 -36.26 -39.03 39.19
CA GLY A 65 -35.09 -38.48 39.89
C GLY A 65 -34.77 -36.99 39.65
N ALA A 66 -35.54 -35.98 40.07
CA ALA A 66 -36.12 -35.67 41.38
C ALA A 66 -35.11 -35.38 42.52
N PHE A 67 -34.79 -34.09 42.79
CA PHE A 67 -35.24 -33.35 43.99
C PHE A 67 -34.67 -31.90 44.11
N GLN A 68 -35.40 -31.04 44.86
CA GLN A 68 -35.06 -29.74 45.52
C GLN A 68 -33.93 -28.85 44.95
N SER A 69 -34.11 -27.56 44.59
CA SER A 69 -35.00 -26.47 45.05
C SER A 69 -34.76 -25.91 46.46
N THR A 70 -34.08 -24.75 46.53
CA THR A 70 -34.35 -23.70 47.53
C THR A 70 -34.49 -22.32 46.86
N SER A 71 -35.57 -21.64 47.20
CA SER A 71 -35.86 -20.22 46.93
C SER A 71 -35.04 -19.30 47.88
N ALA A 72 -35.09 -17.96 47.84
CA ALA A 72 -36.16 -17.08 47.38
C ALA A 72 -35.73 -15.61 47.13
N GLN A 73 -36.62 -14.88 46.42
CA GLN A 73 -36.91 -13.43 46.51
C GLN A 73 -35.78 -12.42 46.12
N SER A 74 -35.94 -11.47 45.17
CA SER A 74 -36.98 -10.44 44.92
C SER A 74 -37.03 -9.36 46.01
N VAL A 75 -37.11 -8.05 45.72
CA VAL A 75 -38.22 -7.33 45.05
C VAL A 75 -37.76 -5.93 44.56
N ASP A 76 -38.25 -5.46 43.39
CA ASP A 76 -38.53 -4.07 42.90
C ASP A 76 -37.63 -2.83 43.23
N CYS A 77 -37.61 -1.72 42.47
CA CYS A 77 -38.20 -1.33 41.16
C CYS A 77 -37.48 -0.10 40.57
N GLY A 78 -37.76 0.21 39.29
CA GLY A 78 -38.21 1.58 38.93
C GLY A 78 -37.24 2.56 38.23
N ASN A 79 -37.49 2.72 36.92
CA ASN A 79 -37.44 3.97 36.14
C ASN A 79 -36.10 4.64 35.72
N ALA A 80 -36.22 5.34 34.58
CA ALA A 80 -35.26 6.25 33.92
C ALA A 80 -33.96 5.59 33.37
N GLU A 81 -33.47 5.91 32.17
CA GLU A 81 -33.97 6.83 31.15
C GLU A 81 -33.55 6.39 29.72
N LYS A 82 -34.19 6.93 28.68
CA LYS A 82 -33.81 6.68 27.28
C LYS A 82 -32.86 7.77 26.78
N SER A 83 -31.56 7.53 26.78
CA SER A 83 -30.59 8.28 25.98
C SER A 83 -30.25 7.51 24.69
N ALA A 84 -30.70 8.02 23.55
CA ALA A 84 -30.28 7.55 22.24
C ALA A 84 -29.10 8.40 21.76
N GLU A 85 -27.89 8.09 22.21
CA GLU A 85 -26.70 8.85 21.83
C GLU A 85 -26.27 8.52 20.39
N TYR A 86 -26.17 9.57 19.59
CA TYR A 86 -25.62 9.50 18.23
C TYR A 86 -24.10 9.46 18.31
N ASN A 87 -23.49 8.31 18.03
CA ASN A 87 -22.05 8.20 17.83
C ASN A 87 -21.61 8.96 16.57
N MET A 88 -21.29 10.24 16.75
CA MET A 88 -20.54 11.06 15.81
C MET A 88 -19.04 10.80 16.00
N ASP A 89 -18.54 9.68 15.47
CA ASP A 89 -17.09 9.50 15.30
C ASP A 89 -16.56 10.60 14.39
N GLU A 90 -15.65 11.46 14.88
CA GLU A 90 -15.00 12.46 14.04
C GLU A 90 -14.13 11.78 12.98
N GLU A 91 -14.39 12.09 11.70
CA GLU A 91 -13.52 11.73 10.59
C GLU A 91 -12.19 12.48 10.71
N THR A 92 -11.25 11.90 11.48
CA THR A 92 -9.86 12.35 11.53
C THR A 92 -9.19 12.11 10.18
N GLN A 93 -9.28 13.14 9.33
CA GLN A 93 -8.73 13.17 7.98
C GLN A 93 -7.23 12.84 7.98
N PRO A 94 -6.68 12.26 6.89
CA PRO A 94 -5.25 12.12 6.72
C PRO A 94 -4.59 13.51 6.72
N MET A 95 -3.75 13.78 7.72
CA MET A 95 -3.15 15.10 7.96
C MET A 95 -2.15 15.46 6.85
N THR A 96 -2.39 16.60 6.20
CA THR A 96 -1.42 17.27 5.30
C THR A 96 -0.75 18.45 6.00
N PRO A 97 0.54 18.73 5.79
CA PRO A 97 1.21 19.86 6.41
C PRO A 97 0.86 21.19 5.69
N GLN A 98 -0.02 21.99 6.30
CA GLN A 98 -0.27 23.39 5.95
C GLN A 98 -0.55 24.19 7.23
N ASP A 99 0.51 24.52 7.98
CA ASP A 99 0.52 25.41 9.17
C ASP A 99 1.98 25.80 9.50
N LEU A 100 2.82 26.08 8.48
CA LEU A 100 4.27 26.33 8.64
C LEU A 100 4.86 27.38 7.67
N GLU A 101 4.09 28.43 7.34
CA GLU A 101 4.65 29.68 6.77
C GLU A 101 4.00 30.90 7.42
N GLU A 102 4.51 31.29 8.60
CA GLU A 102 4.61 32.68 9.09
C GLU A 102 5.19 32.69 10.53
N ASP A 103 6.48 32.97 10.66
CA ASP A 103 7.02 33.83 11.73
C ASP A 103 8.54 34.08 11.52
N SER A 104 8.96 35.36 11.53
CA SER A 104 10.38 35.74 11.39
C SER A 104 10.99 36.06 12.76
N PRO A 105 11.96 35.27 13.28
CA PRO A 105 12.54 35.51 14.60
C PRO A 105 13.47 36.73 14.59
N VAL A 106 12.99 37.84 15.13
CA VAL A 106 13.80 39.04 15.40
C VAL A 106 14.96 38.68 16.33
N SER A 107 16.19 38.92 15.86
CA SER A 107 17.41 38.62 16.62
C SER A 107 17.83 39.81 17.52
N PRO A 108 18.15 39.59 18.81
CA PRO A 108 18.69 40.64 19.68
C PRO A 108 20.17 40.93 19.35
N ALA A 109 20.56 42.19 19.45
CA ALA A 109 21.87 42.66 18.97
C ALA A 109 23.00 42.62 20.02
N SER A 110 24.23 42.37 19.56
CA SER A 110 25.46 42.85 20.20
C SER A 110 26.64 42.91 19.22
N LYS A 111 27.25 44.11 19.08
CA LYS A 111 28.71 44.43 19.10
C LYS A 111 29.71 43.44 18.46
N ASP A 112 30.70 43.85 17.65
CA ASP A 112 31.32 45.17 17.44
C ASP A 112 32.19 45.22 16.15
N SER A 113 32.73 46.40 15.83
CA SER A 113 33.96 46.67 15.03
C SER A 113 33.95 46.71 13.47
N SER A 114 34.06 47.95 12.95
CA SER A 114 34.93 48.45 11.86
C SER A 114 34.95 47.82 10.45
N GLY A 115 34.61 48.64 9.43
CA GLY A 115 34.94 48.40 8.00
C GLY A 115 34.43 49.51 7.06
N SER A 116 35.31 50.34 6.51
CA SER A 116 35.02 51.52 5.67
C SER A 116 34.35 51.22 4.29
N GLY A 117 33.53 52.16 3.79
CA GLY A 117 32.89 52.15 2.44
C GLY A 117 33.84 52.53 1.27
N PRO A 118 33.38 53.08 0.11
CA PRO A 118 32.18 53.95 -0.12
C PRO A 118 31.25 53.53 -1.33
N VAL A 119 29.95 53.90 -1.43
CA VAL A 119 29.28 55.08 -2.11
C VAL A 119 29.55 55.15 -3.65
N CYS A 120 28.62 55.33 -4.63
CA CYS A 120 27.31 56.04 -4.79
C CYS A 120 26.34 55.37 -5.87
N PRO A 121 25.25 55.97 -6.46
CA PRO A 121 23.98 55.28 -6.78
C PRO A 121 23.45 55.49 -8.25
N ILE A 122 22.16 55.90 -8.45
CA ILE A 122 21.38 56.22 -9.70
C ILE A 122 20.64 55.00 -10.30
N ASP A 123 19.32 54.95 -10.60
CA ASP A 123 18.08 55.75 -10.37
C ASP A 123 16.93 54.71 -10.15
N ASP A 124 15.78 54.88 -9.46
CA ASP A 124 14.75 55.93 -9.29
C ASP A 124 13.77 56.15 -10.47
N THR A 125 12.53 55.64 -10.34
CA THR A 125 11.27 56.23 -10.87
C THR A 125 10.04 55.37 -10.50
N GLY A 126 8.87 56.01 -10.30
CA GLY A 126 7.55 55.36 -10.47
C GLY A 126 6.76 54.98 -9.21
N LEU A 127 6.27 55.98 -8.47
CA LEU A 127 5.18 55.81 -7.49
C LEU A 127 3.81 55.92 -8.16
N GLU A 128 2.85 55.10 -7.74
CA GLU A 128 1.44 55.51 -7.67
C GLU A 128 0.76 54.82 -6.46
N ASN A 129 -0.33 55.41 -5.95
CA ASN A 129 -0.84 55.18 -4.59
C ASN A 129 -2.30 54.70 -4.57
N GLN A 130 -2.78 54.41 -3.35
CA GLN A 130 -4.18 54.17 -2.95
C GLN A 130 -4.75 52.78 -3.34
N GLU A 131 -5.64 52.17 -2.54
CA GLU A 131 -6.28 52.66 -1.31
C GLU A 131 -6.47 51.53 -0.27
N ILE A 132 -6.52 51.88 1.02
CA ILE A 132 -6.85 50.97 2.13
C ILE A 132 -8.19 51.41 2.71
N GLU A 133 -9.26 50.66 2.46
CA GLU A 133 -10.51 50.77 3.23
C GLU A 133 -10.55 49.71 4.35
N THR A 134 -11.22 50.06 5.45
CA THR A 134 -11.29 49.25 6.68
C THR A 134 -12.71 49.28 7.24
N CYS A 135 -13.06 48.27 8.04
CA CYS A 135 -14.38 48.04 8.65
C CYS A 135 -15.45 47.53 7.65
N SER A 136 -16.38 46.66 8.03
CA SER A 136 -16.88 46.37 9.38
C SER A 136 -17.33 44.90 9.54
N ALA A 137 -17.35 44.42 10.79
CA ALA A 137 -17.95 43.12 11.10
C ALA A 137 -19.48 43.24 11.18
N SER A 138 -20.20 42.35 10.50
CA SER A 138 -21.63 42.11 10.76
C SER A 138 -21.93 40.61 10.73
N SER A 139 -22.66 40.14 11.73
CA SER A 139 -22.89 38.72 11.99
C SER A 139 -24.33 38.32 11.69
N GLN A 140 -24.56 37.64 10.57
CA GLN A 140 -25.76 36.85 10.35
C GLN A 140 -25.39 35.49 9.75
N GLY A 141 -25.90 34.42 10.37
CA GLY A 141 -25.58 33.05 9.98
C GLY A 141 -26.46 32.54 8.83
N PHE A 142 -25.88 31.74 7.93
CA PHE A 142 -26.62 31.00 6.90
C PHE A 142 -26.51 29.49 7.10
N VAL A 143 -27.58 28.79 6.74
CA VAL A 143 -27.82 27.38 7.10
C VAL A 143 -26.87 26.43 6.36
N ARG A 144 -26.15 25.61 7.13
CA ARG A 144 -25.18 24.61 6.62
C ARG A 144 -25.91 23.41 6.00
N HIS A 145 -26.26 23.50 4.72
CA HIS A 145 -26.93 22.40 3.99
C HIS A 145 -25.99 21.20 3.77
N ASN A 146 -26.11 20.19 4.64
CA ASN A 146 -25.43 18.91 4.52
C ASN A 146 -25.82 18.17 3.23
N THR A 147 -24.91 18.09 2.26
CA THR A 147 -25.05 17.27 1.05
C THR A 147 -24.34 15.93 1.25
N LYS A 148 -25.10 14.83 1.26
CA LYS A 148 -24.59 13.48 1.55
C LYS A 148 -23.82 12.92 0.35
N ILE A 149 -22.56 12.51 0.56
CA ILE A 149 -21.75 11.83 -0.46
C ILE A 149 -22.05 10.33 -0.42
N THR A 150 -23.12 9.91 -1.10
CA THR A 150 -23.50 8.49 -1.24
C THR A 150 -24.03 8.20 -2.64
N HIS A 151 -23.19 8.34 -3.68
CA HIS A 151 -23.61 8.03 -5.05
C HIS A 151 -22.52 7.57 -6.05
N PHE A 152 -21.36 7.10 -5.57
CA PHE A 152 -20.25 6.63 -6.44
C PHE A 152 -20.07 5.11 -6.54
N PHE A 153 -20.73 4.30 -5.69
CA PHE A 153 -20.71 2.84 -5.79
C PHE A 153 -22.08 2.23 -5.42
N SER A 154 -22.97 2.09 -6.41
CA SER A 154 -24.25 1.37 -6.30
C SER A 154 -24.63 0.78 -7.66
N GLY A 155 -24.43 -0.54 -7.84
CA GLY A 155 -24.53 -1.18 -9.16
C GLY A 155 -24.79 -2.69 -9.15
N ILE A 156 -25.49 -3.21 -8.13
CA ILE A 156 -25.92 -4.62 -8.08
C ILE A 156 -27.42 -4.68 -7.81
N SER A 157 -28.12 -5.55 -8.54
CA SER A 157 -29.59 -5.68 -8.48
C SER A 157 -30.06 -6.46 -7.25
N SER A 158 -31.05 -5.91 -6.53
CA SER A 158 -31.82 -6.65 -5.51
C SER A 158 -33.05 -7.33 -6.14
N PRO A 159 -33.42 -8.56 -5.71
CA PRO A 159 -34.57 -9.28 -6.25
C PRO A 159 -35.91 -8.64 -5.83
N ARG A 160 -36.91 -8.68 -6.72
CA ARG A 160 -38.28 -8.23 -6.43
C ARG A 160 -39.17 -9.40 -6.00
N LEU A 161 -39.84 -9.25 -4.86
CA LEU A 161 -40.98 -10.10 -4.46
C LEU A 161 -42.32 -9.52 -4.97
N PRO A 162 -43.39 -10.33 -5.08
CA PRO A 162 -44.44 -10.08 -6.06
C PRO A 162 -45.63 -9.26 -5.54
N VAL A 163 -46.21 -8.43 -6.42
CA VAL A 163 -47.52 -7.81 -6.24
C VAL A 163 -48.47 -8.30 -7.32
N LYS A 164 -49.48 -9.11 -6.94
CA LYS A 164 -50.57 -9.53 -7.84
C LYS A 164 -51.49 -8.34 -8.16
N ARG A 165 -51.72 -8.03 -9.43
CA ARG A 165 -53.01 -7.48 -9.90
C ARG A 165 -53.28 -7.77 -11.39
N LYS A 166 -54.50 -8.26 -11.61
CA LYS A 166 -55.20 -8.74 -12.81
C LYS A 166 -54.83 -8.11 -14.18
N ARG A 167 -54.84 -8.95 -15.24
CA ARG A 167 -55.16 -8.55 -16.63
C ARG A 167 -56.62 -8.05 -16.74
N PRO A 168 -56.99 -7.37 -17.83
CA PRO A 168 -57.64 -8.12 -18.93
C PRO A 168 -56.92 -7.96 -20.28
N ASP A 169 -57.32 -8.79 -21.25
CA ASP A 169 -56.65 -8.92 -22.55
C ASP A 169 -57.22 -7.97 -23.62
N THR A 170 -56.37 -7.52 -24.56
CA THR A 170 -56.76 -7.36 -25.97
C THR A 170 -55.52 -7.16 -26.86
N SER A 171 -55.55 -7.74 -28.06
CA SER A 171 -54.60 -7.46 -29.16
C SER A 171 -55.39 -6.94 -30.36
N PRO A 172 -54.78 -6.10 -31.24
CA PRO A 172 -54.50 -6.66 -32.55
C PRO A 172 -53.23 -6.15 -33.28
N VAL A 173 -52.48 -7.11 -33.85
CA VAL A 173 -52.09 -7.20 -35.28
C VAL A 173 -51.45 -5.97 -35.98
N LYS A 174 -50.14 -6.12 -36.27
CA LYS A 174 -49.37 -5.63 -37.45
C LYS A 174 -49.41 -4.14 -37.85
N GLN A 175 -48.22 -3.54 -37.98
CA GLN A 175 -47.63 -3.38 -39.32
C GLN A 175 -46.10 -3.27 -39.26
N SER A 176 -45.45 -3.50 -40.40
CA SER A 176 -44.00 -3.61 -40.58
C SER A 176 -43.44 -2.38 -41.29
N THR A 177 -42.28 -1.89 -40.83
CA THR A 177 -41.43 -1.04 -41.68
C THR A 177 -39.97 -1.26 -41.30
N GLU A 178 -39.18 -1.83 -42.22
CA GLU A 178 -37.74 -1.97 -42.03
C GLU A 178 -37.06 -0.61 -42.15
N LYS A 179 -36.16 -0.29 -41.20
CA LYS A 179 -35.06 0.65 -41.45
C LYS A 179 -33.75 0.03 -40.96
N LYS A 180 -32.88 -0.30 -41.91
CA LYS A 180 -31.50 -0.71 -41.64
C LYS A 180 -30.77 0.48 -40.99
N GLY A 181 -30.21 0.28 -39.80
CA GLY A 181 -29.58 1.34 -39.02
C GLY A 181 -29.28 0.97 -37.57
N ALA A 182 -28.99 -0.31 -37.29
CA ALA A 182 -28.80 -0.83 -35.93
C ALA A 182 -27.61 -1.79 -35.80
N GLU A 183 -26.60 -1.66 -36.65
CA GLU A 183 -25.38 -2.50 -36.66
C GLU A 183 -24.14 -1.65 -36.34
N LYS A 184 -24.01 -1.19 -35.07
CA LYS A 184 -22.73 -0.73 -34.50
C LYS A 184 -22.65 -0.54 -32.98
N GLU A 185 -23.77 -0.51 -32.25
CA GLU A 185 -23.78 -0.33 -30.78
C GLU A 185 -23.84 -1.65 -29.98
N ALA A 186 -23.99 -2.80 -30.65
CA ALA A 186 -24.29 -4.08 -30.00
C ALA A 186 -23.07 -4.95 -29.59
N THR A 187 -21.83 -4.47 -29.76
CA THR A 187 -20.62 -5.31 -29.72
C THR A 187 -19.81 -5.30 -28.42
N TYR A 188 -20.11 -4.42 -27.46
CA TYR A 188 -19.30 -4.28 -26.23
C TYR A 188 -19.89 -4.95 -24.98
N ALA A 189 -21.10 -5.50 -25.06
CA ALA A 189 -21.79 -6.15 -23.93
C ALA A 189 -21.17 -7.52 -23.57
N GLY A 190 -20.03 -7.51 -22.87
CA GLY A 190 -19.32 -8.70 -22.40
C GLY A 190 -17.79 -8.64 -22.51
N VAL A 191 -17.23 -7.57 -23.09
CA VAL A 191 -15.78 -7.38 -23.19
C VAL A 191 -15.20 -6.98 -21.84
N LYS A 192 -14.26 -7.78 -21.31
CA LYS A 192 -13.63 -7.59 -19.99
C LYS A 192 -12.29 -6.84 -20.02
N TRP A 193 -11.62 -6.86 -21.17
CA TRP A 193 -10.32 -6.21 -21.39
C TRP A 193 -10.17 -5.77 -22.86
N LEU A 194 -9.28 -4.82 -23.11
CA LEU A 194 -8.99 -4.22 -24.41
C LEU A 194 -7.47 -3.99 -24.59
N GLY A 195 -7.05 -3.81 -25.84
CA GLY A 195 -5.66 -3.53 -26.20
C GLY A 195 -4.82 -4.80 -26.43
N THR A 196 -3.59 -4.78 -25.91
CA THR A 196 -2.61 -5.87 -26.04
C THR A 196 -2.97 -7.02 -25.09
N PRO A 197 -2.83 -8.31 -25.46
CA PRO A 197 -3.00 -9.42 -24.53
C PRO A 197 -2.01 -9.34 -23.35
N ILE A 198 -2.50 -9.55 -22.12
CA ILE A 198 -1.68 -9.42 -20.90
C ILE A 198 -0.54 -10.48 -20.77
N THR A 199 -0.54 -11.47 -21.67
CA THR A 199 0.49 -12.50 -21.84
C THR A 199 1.64 -12.05 -22.74
N GLU A 200 1.47 -10.99 -23.55
CA GLU A 200 2.53 -10.41 -24.38
C GLU A 200 3.30 -9.29 -23.67
N LEU A 201 2.85 -8.90 -22.47
CA LEU A 201 3.50 -7.92 -21.63
C LEU A 201 4.66 -8.56 -20.85
N LYS A 202 5.81 -7.88 -20.82
CA LYS A 202 7.03 -8.36 -20.16
C LYS A 202 6.82 -8.52 -18.65
N ARG A 203 7.37 -9.58 -18.07
CA ARG A 203 7.29 -9.93 -16.65
C ARG A 203 8.64 -10.45 -16.15
N MET A 204 8.90 -10.26 -14.87
CA MET A 204 9.98 -10.89 -14.12
C MET A 204 9.56 -12.29 -13.65
N PRO A 205 10.45 -13.29 -13.71
CA PRO A 205 11.86 -13.20 -14.07
C PRO A 205 12.16 -13.24 -15.57
N GLU A 206 11.18 -13.43 -16.45
CA GLU A 206 11.37 -13.79 -17.86
C GLU A 206 12.10 -12.72 -18.70
N CYS A 207 11.86 -11.43 -18.45
CA CYS A 207 12.63 -10.34 -19.06
C CYS A 207 13.86 -9.92 -18.24
N GLY A 208 14.07 -10.48 -17.05
CA GLY A 208 15.08 -10.03 -16.12
C GLY A 208 16.52 -10.18 -16.64
N GLY A 209 17.26 -9.08 -16.68
CA GLY A 209 18.71 -9.13 -16.86
C GLY A 209 19.38 -9.89 -15.69
N ARG A 210 20.53 -10.53 -15.97
CA ARG A 210 21.30 -11.21 -14.92
C ARG A 210 21.77 -10.21 -13.87
N LEU A 211 21.39 -10.42 -12.62
CA LEU A 211 21.77 -9.52 -11.53
C LEU A 211 23.28 -9.54 -11.25
N PRO A 212 23.89 -8.39 -10.88
CA PRO A 212 25.26 -8.37 -10.39
C PRO A 212 25.36 -9.10 -9.04
N PRO A 213 26.55 -9.55 -8.61
CA PRO A 213 26.71 -10.17 -7.29
C PRO A 213 26.34 -9.19 -6.17
N LEU A 214 25.44 -9.59 -5.27
CA LEU A 214 24.99 -8.79 -4.12
C LEU A 214 26.18 -8.42 -3.22
N LYS A 215 26.39 -7.12 -2.99
CA LYS A 215 27.50 -6.55 -2.23
C LYS A 215 27.04 -5.40 -1.36
N ASP A 216 27.69 -5.24 -0.22
CA ASP A 216 27.61 -4.04 0.61
C ASP A 216 28.46 -2.94 -0.05
N VAL A 217 27.84 -1.81 -0.39
CA VAL A 217 28.49 -0.65 -1.03
C VAL A 217 28.24 0.58 -0.15
N PRO A 218 29.25 1.11 0.56
CA PRO A 218 29.07 2.22 1.50
C PRO A 218 28.38 3.44 0.85
N GLY A 219 27.36 3.97 1.52
CA GLY A 219 26.55 5.10 1.04
C GLY A 219 25.49 4.77 -0.01
N GLN A 220 25.62 3.67 -0.75
CA GLN A 220 24.73 3.31 -1.86
C GLN A 220 23.86 2.08 -1.57
N HIS A 221 24.43 0.98 -1.08
CA HIS A 221 23.72 -0.28 -0.88
C HIS A 221 24.14 -0.97 0.42
N THR A 222 23.30 -0.91 1.45
CA THR A 222 23.51 -1.62 2.71
C THR A 222 22.95 -3.03 2.64
N VAL A 223 23.80 -4.04 2.87
CA VAL A 223 23.42 -5.46 2.86
C VAL A 223 23.61 -6.07 4.26
N MET A 224 22.53 -6.53 4.87
CA MET A 224 22.51 -6.96 6.29
C MET A 224 22.86 -8.44 6.53
N ILE A 225 23.36 -9.16 5.52
CA ILE A 225 23.57 -10.62 5.52
C ILE A 225 24.92 -11.03 4.93
N ARG A 226 25.41 -12.22 5.29
CA ARG A 226 26.64 -12.85 4.74
C ARG A 226 26.39 -13.32 3.31
N THR A 227 26.75 -12.52 2.32
CA THR A 227 26.53 -12.85 0.89
C THR A 227 27.40 -14.01 0.38
N ASP A 228 28.48 -14.37 1.09
CA ASP A 228 29.34 -15.52 0.80
C ASP A 228 28.82 -16.84 1.37
N LEU A 229 27.97 -16.79 2.41
CA LEU A 229 27.29 -17.94 3.01
C LEU A 229 25.82 -18.04 2.55
N PHE A 230 25.47 -17.32 1.49
CA PHE A 230 24.12 -17.17 0.99
C PHE A 230 23.85 -18.09 -0.21
N TYR A 231 22.76 -18.87 -0.14
CA TYR A 231 22.36 -19.81 -1.17
C TYR A 231 20.89 -20.22 -1.00
N LYS A 232 20.28 -20.68 -2.10
CA LYS A 232 18.85 -20.98 -2.21
C LYS A 232 18.34 -21.93 -1.11
N GLY A 233 17.27 -21.52 -0.44
CA GLY A 233 16.46 -22.38 0.44
C GLY A 233 17.00 -22.61 1.86
N LYS A 234 18.00 -21.84 2.33
CA LYS A 234 18.32 -21.76 3.77
C LYS A 234 18.30 -20.32 4.28
N VAL A 235 18.10 -20.19 5.58
CA VAL A 235 17.96 -18.91 6.29
C VAL A 235 19.26 -18.08 6.14
N PRO A 236 19.19 -16.81 5.69
CA PRO A 236 20.36 -15.96 5.56
C PRO A 236 21.04 -15.68 6.92
N VAL A 237 22.37 -15.74 6.95
CA VAL A 237 23.14 -15.45 8.18
C VAL A 237 23.36 -13.93 8.30
N PRO A 238 23.04 -13.27 9.44
CA PRO A 238 23.30 -11.84 9.65
C PRO A 238 24.77 -11.44 9.48
N TYR A 239 25.01 -10.21 9.02
CA TYR A 239 26.35 -9.63 8.92
C TYR A 239 26.37 -8.16 9.37
N PRO A 240 27.23 -7.77 10.35
CA PRO A 240 28.30 -8.53 11.00
C PRO A 240 27.81 -9.66 11.93
N ALA A 241 28.71 -10.55 12.36
CA ALA A 241 28.38 -11.69 13.23
C ALA A 241 28.19 -11.34 14.72
N ARG A 242 28.28 -10.05 15.08
CA ARG A 242 27.99 -9.50 16.42
C ARG A 242 27.27 -8.18 16.23
N PHE A 243 26.31 -7.87 17.11
CA PHE A 243 25.61 -6.59 17.13
C PHE A 243 26.61 -5.41 17.16
N ARG A 244 26.39 -4.44 16.28
CA ARG A 244 27.01 -3.11 16.33
C ARG A 244 25.92 -2.09 16.60
N ASP A 245 26.02 -1.45 17.76
CA ASP A 245 25.08 -0.45 18.23
C ASP A 245 25.38 0.93 17.61
N THR A 246 24.35 1.72 17.32
CA THR A 246 24.41 3.09 16.80
C THR A 246 23.21 3.87 17.33
N TRP A 247 23.44 5.10 17.78
CA TRP A 247 22.41 5.97 18.35
C TRP A 247 22.63 7.43 17.90
N ASP A 248 22.61 7.61 16.59
CA ASP A 248 22.79 8.88 15.88
C ASP A 248 21.49 9.26 15.14
N ASP A 249 21.49 10.34 14.36
CA ASP A 249 20.34 10.82 13.58
C ASP A 249 20.25 10.21 12.17
N VAL A 250 21.18 9.33 11.77
CA VAL A 250 21.28 8.74 10.41
C VAL A 250 20.98 7.24 10.38
N HIS A 251 20.88 6.58 11.54
CA HIS A 251 20.46 5.18 11.69
C HIS A 251 19.16 5.04 12.50
N VAL A 252 18.52 3.88 12.36
CA VAL A 252 17.39 3.47 13.20
C VAL A 252 17.85 3.28 14.65
N LYS A 253 17.25 4.04 15.57
CA LYS A 253 17.44 3.87 17.01
C LYS A 253 16.79 2.59 17.52
N MET A 254 17.56 1.51 17.51
CA MET A 254 17.11 0.15 17.82
C MET A 254 16.61 0.02 19.27
N PRO A 255 15.55 -0.78 19.52
CA PRO A 255 15.02 -0.98 20.87
C PRO A 255 16.01 -1.70 21.80
N CYS A 256 16.92 -2.49 21.22
CA CYS A 256 18.00 -3.21 21.90
C CYS A 256 19.30 -2.41 22.06
N SER A 257 19.31 -1.11 21.73
CA SER A 257 20.47 -0.24 21.94
C SER A 257 20.77 -0.04 23.42
N SER A 258 22.06 0.01 23.75
CA SER A 258 22.57 0.41 25.08
C SER A 258 22.15 1.82 25.48
N SER A 259 21.94 2.71 24.49
CA SER A 259 21.48 4.08 24.66
C SER A 259 19.95 4.21 24.85
N ASN A 260 19.19 3.11 24.74
CA ASN A 260 17.74 3.12 25.00
C ASN A 260 17.45 3.10 26.50
N LEU A 261 17.65 4.23 27.17
CA LEU A 261 17.50 4.38 28.61
C LEU A 261 16.12 4.93 29.01
N PHE A 262 15.79 4.83 30.30
CA PHE A 262 14.67 5.53 30.95
C PHE A 262 15.07 5.97 32.37
N PRO A 263 14.60 7.14 32.85
CA PRO A 263 14.84 7.58 34.21
C PRO A 263 14.00 6.74 35.21
N VAL A 264 14.59 6.47 36.36
CA VAL A 264 13.97 5.86 37.53
C VAL A 264 14.44 6.63 38.76
N GLU A 265 13.50 7.21 39.49
CA GLU A 265 13.76 7.76 40.82
C GLU A 265 14.02 6.61 41.79
N ASP A 266 15.10 6.72 42.57
CA ASP A 266 15.49 5.77 43.59
C ASP A 266 14.76 6.07 44.91
N GLU A 267 14.03 5.10 45.46
CA GLU A 267 13.09 5.32 46.57
C GLU A 267 13.78 5.68 47.91
N GLU A 268 15.06 5.32 48.09
CA GLU A 268 15.82 5.62 49.31
C GLU A 268 16.65 6.91 49.18
N THR A 269 17.22 7.18 48.00
CA THR A 269 18.15 8.30 47.78
C THR A 269 17.54 9.51 47.05
N GLN A 270 16.36 9.35 46.44
CA GLN A 270 15.71 10.31 45.53
C GLN A 270 16.55 10.69 44.29
N GLU A 271 17.63 9.94 43.98
CA GLU A 271 18.43 10.16 42.78
C GLU A 271 17.77 9.60 41.52
N VAL A 272 17.85 10.32 40.40
CA VAL A 272 17.31 9.88 39.10
C VAL A 272 18.36 9.04 38.37
N GLN A 273 18.26 7.72 38.52
CA GLN A 273 19.12 6.75 37.83
C GLN A 273 18.57 6.41 36.44
N ASN A 274 19.42 6.42 35.40
CA ASN A 274 19.04 5.97 34.07
C ASN A 274 19.22 4.45 33.94
N LYS A 275 18.12 3.70 33.78
CA LYS A 275 18.12 2.22 33.67
C LYS A 275 17.84 1.80 32.22
N SER A 276 18.28 0.59 31.84
CA SER A 276 18.14 0.08 30.47
C SER A 276 16.70 -0.30 30.15
N ARG A 277 16.10 0.34 29.15
CA ARG A 277 14.74 0.01 28.69
C ARG A 277 14.71 -1.36 28.01
N TRP A 278 15.81 -1.83 27.43
CA TRP A 278 15.87 -3.16 26.81
C TRP A 278 15.87 -4.30 27.85
N GLU A 279 16.48 -4.12 29.02
CA GLU A 279 16.31 -5.06 30.13
C GLU A 279 14.85 -5.06 30.61
N LEU A 280 14.25 -3.87 30.81
CA LEU A 280 12.84 -3.76 31.18
C LEU A 280 11.90 -4.44 30.17
N ILE A 281 12.15 -4.28 28.86
CA ILE A 281 11.39 -4.94 27.79
C ILE A 281 11.56 -6.46 27.88
N LYS A 282 12.80 -6.97 27.98
CA LYS A 282 13.07 -8.41 28.13
C LYS A 282 12.40 -9.01 29.37
N GLU A 283 12.55 -8.40 30.54
CA GLU A 283 11.94 -8.85 31.79
C GLU A 283 10.40 -8.83 31.77
N THR A 284 9.82 -7.93 30.98
CA THR A 284 8.37 -7.76 30.89
C THR A 284 7.77 -8.74 29.88
N LEU A 285 8.33 -8.83 28.67
CA LEU A 285 7.82 -9.72 27.61
C LEU A 285 8.11 -11.21 27.88
N LYS A 286 9.16 -11.55 28.66
CA LYS A 286 9.42 -12.95 29.08
C LYS A 286 8.37 -13.52 30.06
N LYS A 287 7.48 -12.68 30.62
CA LYS A 287 6.37 -13.17 31.44
C LYS A 287 5.24 -13.60 30.52
N LYS A 288 4.67 -14.79 30.74
CA LYS A 288 3.46 -15.21 30.02
C LYS A 288 2.33 -14.22 30.32
N PHE A 289 1.63 -13.77 29.28
CA PHE A 289 0.38 -13.03 29.38
C PHE A 289 -0.73 -13.88 28.76
N THR A 290 -1.73 -14.19 29.57
CA THR A 290 -2.89 -15.05 29.26
C THR A 290 -4.11 -14.27 28.81
N THR A 291 -4.10 -12.94 28.97
CA THR A 291 -5.22 -12.07 28.62
C THR A 291 -4.78 -10.80 27.89
N SER A 292 -5.71 -10.20 27.14
CA SER A 292 -5.53 -8.89 26.50
C SER A 292 -5.20 -7.76 27.48
N LEU A 293 -5.63 -7.87 28.74
CA LEU A 293 -5.30 -6.91 29.81
C LEU A 293 -3.84 -7.07 30.26
N GLU A 294 -3.34 -8.29 30.42
CA GLU A 294 -1.93 -8.54 30.74
C GLU A 294 -1.01 -8.10 29.59
N PHE A 295 -1.40 -8.34 28.34
CA PHE A 295 -0.71 -7.80 27.15
C PHE A 295 -0.66 -6.26 27.16
N LYS A 296 -1.80 -5.59 27.40
CA LYS A 296 -1.85 -4.12 27.55
C LYS A 296 -0.88 -3.66 28.64
N ASN A 297 -0.95 -4.26 29.82
CA ASN A 297 -0.13 -3.87 30.97
C ASN A 297 1.38 -4.09 30.70
N ALA A 298 1.74 -5.16 29.98
CA ALA A 298 3.11 -5.42 29.53
C ALA A 298 3.62 -4.30 28.60
N VAL A 299 2.86 -3.94 27.56
CA VAL A 299 3.24 -2.89 26.59
C VAL A 299 3.31 -1.49 27.24
N LEU A 300 2.43 -1.21 28.20
CA LEU A 300 2.43 0.06 28.93
C LEU A 300 3.61 0.20 29.91
N LYS A 301 4.13 -0.90 30.46
CA LYS A 301 5.20 -0.87 31.49
C LYS A 301 6.51 -0.23 31.01
N TYR A 302 6.89 -0.39 29.74
CA TYR A 302 8.05 0.31 29.12
C TYR A 302 7.66 1.58 28.33
N SER A 303 6.36 1.92 28.33
CA SER A 303 5.76 3.08 27.66
C SER A 303 4.97 4.01 28.62
N PRO A 304 5.42 4.25 29.88
CA PRO A 304 4.58 4.82 30.94
C PRO A 304 4.04 6.22 30.63
N SER A 305 4.81 7.06 29.93
CA SER A 305 4.40 8.39 29.48
C SER A 305 3.19 8.41 28.54
N ASN A 306 2.82 7.26 27.98
CA ASN A 306 1.67 7.08 27.10
C ASN A 306 0.51 6.28 27.73
N ALA A 307 0.66 5.79 28.97
CA ALA A 307 -0.31 4.87 29.59
C ALA A 307 -1.73 5.42 29.73
N LYS A 308 -1.89 6.76 29.83
CA LYS A 308 -3.19 7.44 29.85
C LYS A 308 -3.81 7.71 28.46
N LYS A 309 -3.09 7.42 27.37
CA LYS A 309 -3.48 7.76 25.99
C LYS A 309 -3.66 6.55 25.07
N TRP A 310 -3.08 5.41 25.42
CA TRP A 310 -3.06 4.23 24.55
C TRP A 310 -4.25 3.30 24.85
N ASP A 311 -5.18 3.25 23.90
CA ASP A 311 -6.30 2.32 23.89
C ASP A 311 -5.91 0.96 23.27
N PHE A 312 -6.54 -0.10 23.77
CA PHE A 312 -6.35 -1.48 23.34
C PHE A 312 -7.70 -2.19 23.08
N THR A 313 -8.80 -1.44 22.92
CA THR A 313 -10.16 -1.97 22.75
C THR A 313 -10.28 -2.93 21.57
N ALA A 314 -9.66 -2.65 20.42
CA ALA A 314 -9.72 -3.53 19.25
C ALA A 314 -8.99 -4.86 19.49
N PHE A 315 -7.85 -4.84 20.18
CA PHE A 315 -7.12 -6.05 20.54
C PHE A 315 -7.88 -6.87 21.59
N ASN A 316 -8.51 -6.19 22.56
CA ASN A 316 -9.36 -6.84 23.54
C ASN A 316 -10.59 -7.51 22.90
N LEU A 317 -11.28 -6.81 21.99
CA LEU A 317 -12.40 -7.36 21.22
C LEU A 317 -11.95 -8.54 20.34
N TYR A 318 -10.80 -8.44 19.68
CA TYR A 318 -10.24 -9.53 18.89
C TYR A 318 -10.09 -10.82 19.73
N GLY A 319 -9.35 -10.74 20.84
CA GLY A 319 -9.08 -11.90 21.70
C GLY A 319 -10.27 -12.41 22.54
N THR A 320 -11.36 -11.64 22.70
CA THR A 320 -12.49 -12.01 23.60
C THR A 320 -13.87 -12.06 22.96
N LYS A 321 -14.01 -11.62 21.69
CA LYS A 321 -15.29 -11.57 20.95
C LYS A 321 -15.20 -12.00 19.48
N VAL A 322 -14.02 -12.17 18.92
CA VAL A 322 -13.84 -12.52 17.48
C VAL A 322 -13.17 -13.88 17.28
N LEU A 323 -12.23 -14.25 18.15
CA LEU A 323 -11.65 -15.58 18.15
C LEU A 323 -12.53 -16.59 18.89
N GLU A 324 -12.66 -17.78 18.31
CA GLU A 324 -13.16 -18.97 19.01
C GLU A 324 -12.22 -19.34 20.18
N PRO A 325 -12.69 -20.02 21.24
CA PRO A 325 -11.90 -20.30 22.44
C PRO A 325 -10.52 -20.90 22.16
N ASP A 326 -10.45 -21.98 21.37
CA ASP A 326 -9.21 -22.66 20.98
C ASP A 326 -8.22 -21.73 20.25
N ALA A 327 -8.74 -20.78 19.46
CA ALA A 327 -7.93 -19.83 18.70
C ALA A 327 -7.44 -18.67 19.58
N ALA A 328 -8.23 -18.27 20.59
CA ALA A 328 -7.81 -17.33 21.63
C ALA A 328 -6.74 -17.96 22.54
N GLU A 329 -6.88 -19.23 22.93
CA GLU A 329 -5.86 -19.97 23.67
C GLU A 329 -4.57 -20.06 22.85
N HIS A 330 -4.62 -20.53 21.60
CA HIS A 330 -3.44 -20.57 20.70
C HIS A 330 -2.76 -19.19 20.53
N LEU A 331 -3.52 -18.09 20.55
CA LEU A 331 -2.97 -16.73 20.47
C LEU A 331 -2.06 -16.43 21.67
N PHE A 332 -2.51 -16.71 22.90
CA PHE A 332 -1.77 -16.41 24.13
C PHE A 332 -0.74 -17.48 24.52
N ASP A 333 -0.96 -18.75 24.17
CA ASP A 333 -0.11 -19.87 24.60
C ASP A 333 0.98 -20.30 23.59
N SER A 334 0.84 -19.95 22.30
CA SER A 334 1.91 -20.16 21.30
C SER A 334 2.26 -18.88 20.55
N LEU A 335 1.32 -18.28 19.82
CA LEU A 335 1.67 -17.26 18.82
C LEU A 335 2.32 -16.01 19.43
N LEU A 336 1.76 -15.46 20.51
CA LEU A 336 2.36 -14.31 21.20
C LEU A 336 3.70 -14.66 21.86
N PRO A 337 3.87 -15.79 22.58
CA PRO A 337 5.19 -16.29 23.01
C PRO A 337 6.22 -16.43 21.88
N ASP A 338 5.84 -16.95 20.71
CA ASP A 338 6.72 -17.11 19.56
C ASP A 338 7.11 -15.76 18.96
N MET A 339 6.15 -14.82 18.87
CA MET A 339 6.41 -13.42 18.49
C MET A 339 7.33 -12.72 19.49
N VAL A 340 7.21 -12.99 20.81
CA VAL A 340 8.14 -12.47 21.83
C VAL A 340 9.55 -13.01 21.61
N GLN A 341 9.70 -14.33 21.41
CA GLN A 341 11.00 -14.94 21.11
C GLN A 341 11.64 -14.30 19.87
N LEU A 342 10.86 -14.09 18.82
CA LEU A 342 11.30 -13.43 17.59
C LEU A 342 11.70 -11.96 17.83
N ALA A 343 10.92 -11.19 18.61
CA ALA A 343 11.22 -9.79 18.93
C ALA A 343 12.50 -9.64 19.78
N LEU A 344 12.69 -10.49 20.79
CA LEU A 344 13.84 -10.40 21.71
C LEU A 344 15.17 -10.81 21.06
N ARG A 345 15.15 -11.44 19.88
CA ARG A 345 16.32 -11.75 19.05
C ARG A 345 16.83 -10.55 18.22
N ALA A 346 16.35 -9.33 18.48
CA ALA A 346 16.72 -8.12 17.74
C ALA A 346 18.24 -7.92 17.56
N SER A 347 19.04 -8.11 18.62
CA SER A 347 20.50 -7.99 18.57
C SER A 347 21.23 -9.21 17.97
N GLU A 348 20.55 -10.36 17.82
CA GLU A 348 21.08 -11.53 17.12
C GLU A 348 20.86 -11.43 15.60
N LEU A 349 19.73 -10.86 15.19
CA LEU A 349 19.29 -10.81 13.80
C LEU A 349 19.67 -9.49 13.11
N CYS A 350 19.39 -8.34 13.73
CA CYS A 350 19.65 -7.02 13.17
C CYS A 350 21.01 -6.51 13.66
N THR A 351 22.07 -7.22 13.30
CA THR A 351 23.44 -7.00 13.81
C THR A 351 24.17 -5.80 13.20
N LYS A 352 23.71 -5.28 12.06
CA LYS A 352 24.20 -4.06 11.42
C LYS A 352 23.23 -2.90 11.73
N PRO A 353 23.74 -1.68 11.95
CA PRO A 353 22.94 -0.47 11.87
C PRO A 353 22.09 -0.42 10.60
N ILE A 354 20.82 -0.08 10.74
CA ILE A 354 19.92 0.15 9.60
C ILE A 354 19.98 1.66 9.31
N PRO A 355 20.50 2.10 8.15
CA PRO A 355 20.49 3.53 7.82
C PRO A 355 19.06 4.00 7.57
N LEU A 356 18.83 5.30 7.80
CA LEU A 356 17.60 5.96 7.41
C LEU A 356 17.71 6.38 5.94
N LEU A 357 16.71 6.00 5.14
CA LEU A 357 16.49 6.46 3.78
C LEU A 357 15.93 7.89 3.84
N LYS A 358 16.78 8.87 4.14
CA LYS A 358 16.43 10.30 4.26
C LYS A 358 16.08 10.91 2.89
N ARG A 359 15.36 12.03 2.90
CA ARG A 359 15.07 12.85 1.71
C ARG A 359 16.37 13.23 0.99
N GLY A 360 16.39 13.09 -0.34
CA GLY A 360 17.55 13.37 -1.20
C GLY A 360 18.61 12.28 -1.22
N MET A 361 18.30 11.06 -0.77
CA MET A 361 19.20 9.90 -0.85
C MET A 361 18.75 8.88 -1.90
N ASP A 362 19.61 8.63 -2.89
CA ASP A 362 19.53 7.45 -3.75
C ASP A 362 20.30 6.29 -3.10
N CYS A 363 19.58 5.42 -2.37
CA CYS A 363 20.21 4.31 -1.66
C CYS A 363 19.27 3.13 -1.38
N SER A 364 19.88 1.95 -1.25
CA SER A 364 19.22 0.65 -1.05
C SER A 364 19.59 0.00 0.28
N ILE A 365 18.63 -0.71 0.88
CA ILE A 365 18.83 -1.61 2.02
C ILE A 365 18.31 -3.00 1.61
N THR A 366 19.18 -4.01 1.62
CA THR A 366 18.79 -5.42 1.47
C THR A 366 18.94 -6.16 2.79
N MET A 367 17.85 -6.76 3.27
CA MET A 367 17.79 -7.52 4.51
C MET A 367 16.99 -8.82 4.31
N SER A 368 17.14 -9.78 5.22
CA SER A 368 16.41 -11.05 5.19
C SER A 368 14.97 -10.92 5.67
N GLN A 369 14.09 -11.79 5.18
CA GLN A 369 12.72 -11.88 5.67
C GLN A 369 12.65 -12.19 7.20
N GLU A 370 13.61 -12.93 7.78
CA GLU A 370 13.68 -13.14 9.25
C GLU A 370 14.04 -11.84 10.01
N GLN A 371 14.93 -11.00 9.47
CA GLN A 371 15.23 -9.68 10.01
C GLN A 371 13.99 -8.77 9.95
N VAL A 372 13.27 -8.75 8.83
CA VAL A 372 12.00 -8.01 8.68
C VAL A 372 10.96 -8.47 9.71
N ALA A 373 10.79 -9.79 9.88
CA ALA A 373 9.88 -10.37 10.86
C ALA A 373 10.24 -10.00 12.31
N CYS A 374 11.53 -9.97 12.65
CA CYS A 374 12.03 -9.52 13.95
C CYS A 374 11.73 -8.04 14.23
N LEU A 375 11.90 -7.17 13.22
CA LEU A 375 11.58 -5.74 13.31
C LEU A 375 10.06 -5.52 13.45
N LEU A 376 9.24 -6.26 12.70
CA LEU A 376 7.78 -6.16 12.78
C LEU A 376 7.21 -6.74 14.09
N ALA A 377 7.82 -7.77 14.68
CA ALA A 377 7.46 -8.23 16.01
C ALA A 377 7.77 -7.14 17.08
N ASN A 378 8.90 -6.44 16.96
CA ASN A 378 9.21 -5.27 17.78
C ASN A 378 8.21 -4.12 17.58
N ALA A 379 7.76 -3.89 16.34
CA ALA A 379 6.70 -2.91 16.03
C ALA A 379 5.35 -3.30 16.66
N PHE A 380 4.99 -4.58 16.65
CA PHE A 380 3.79 -5.12 17.31
C PHE A 380 3.80 -4.85 18.82
N PHE A 381 4.90 -5.21 19.50
CA PHE A 381 5.09 -4.92 20.93
C PHE A 381 5.43 -3.43 21.23
N CYS A 382 5.38 -2.55 20.22
CA CYS A 382 5.58 -1.11 20.32
C CYS A 382 6.91 -0.70 20.97
N THR A 383 7.99 -1.45 20.73
CA THR A 383 9.26 -1.28 21.45
C THR A 383 10.15 -0.15 20.90
N PHE A 384 9.91 0.34 19.68
CA PHE A 384 10.81 1.32 19.06
C PHE A 384 10.79 2.67 19.80
N PRO A 385 11.94 3.13 20.35
CA PRO A 385 12.03 4.36 21.12
C PRO A 385 11.88 5.60 20.22
N ARG A 386 11.48 6.74 20.81
CA ARG A 386 11.21 8.03 20.14
C ARG A 386 10.03 8.03 19.13
N ARG A 387 9.68 6.90 18.52
CA ARG A 387 8.62 6.72 17.49
C ARG A 387 7.17 6.78 17.98
N SER A 388 6.89 7.54 19.04
CA SER A 388 5.56 7.61 19.68
C SER A 388 5.16 9.04 20.10
N PHE A 389 5.86 10.08 19.63
CA PHE A 389 5.60 11.49 19.98
C PHE A 389 5.63 12.39 18.73
N ARG A 390 4.58 13.20 18.54
CA ARG A 390 4.40 14.07 17.36
C ARG A 390 5.38 15.27 17.29
N ARG A 391 6.09 15.59 18.37
CA ARG A 391 7.19 16.57 18.41
C ARG A 391 8.50 15.84 18.70
N SER A 392 8.89 14.93 17.82
CA SER A 392 10.12 14.15 17.93
C SER A 392 10.99 14.29 16.70
N GLU A 393 12.24 13.86 16.85
CA GLU A 393 13.25 13.60 15.81
C GLU A 393 12.73 12.85 14.56
N TYR A 394 11.62 12.12 14.67
CA TYR A 394 11.03 11.31 13.60
C TYR A 394 9.68 11.86 13.11
N SER A 395 9.42 13.17 13.21
CA SER A 395 8.18 13.82 12.76
C SER A 395 7.94 13.70 11.24
N ASN A 396 9.01 13.55 10.47
CA ASN A 396 9.06 13.29 9.03
C ASN A 396 9.07 11.79 8.66
N TYR A 397 8.83 10.88 9.62
CA TYR A 397 8.75 9.43 9.38
C TYR A 397 7.36 8.87 9.76
N PRO A 398 6.88 7.79 9.10
CA PRO A 398 5.58 7.22 9.41
C PRO A 398 5.50 6.53 10.81
N ASP A 399 4.27 6.35 11.31
CA ASP A 399 3.96 5.56 12.51
C ASP A 399 4.39 4.09 12.32
N ILE A 400 5.48 3.65 12.96
CA ILE A 400 5.94 2.25 12.93
C ILE A 400 5.36 1.40 14.08
N ASN A 401 5.21 1.92 15.30
CA ASN A 401 4.67 1.16 16.44
C ASN A 401 3.17 0.88 16.25
N PHE A 402 2.74 -0.36 16.49
CA PHE A 402 1.40 -0.85 16.12
C PHE A 402 0.27 -0.42 17.08
N VAL A 403 0.51 0.43 18.07
CA VAL A 403 -0.49 0.83 19.08
C VAL A 403 -1.82 1.29 18.46
N ARG A 404 -1.76 2.03 17.34
CA ARG A 404 -2.96 2.51 16.64
C ARG A 404 -3.72 1.42 15.88
N LEU A 405 -3.28 0.17 15.87
CA LEU A 405 -4.08 -1.00 15.48
C LEU A 405 -4.96 -1.52 16.61
N PHE A 406 -4.58 -1.25 17.86
CA PHE A 406 -5.27 -1.74 19.05
C PHE A 406 -6.39 -0.79 19.52
N GLU A 407 -6.44 0.45 19.00
CA GLU A 407 -7.44 1.48 19.34
C GLU A 407 -8.83 1.24 18.72
N GLY A 408 -9.89 1.58 19.45
CA GLY A 408 -11.28 1.66 19.00
C GLY A 408 -12.00 0.31 18.85
N SER A 409 -13.23 0.35 18.32
CA SER A 409 -14.09 -0.81 18.09
C SER A 409 -14.33 -1.15 16.61
N SER A 410 -13.69 -0.42 15.69
CA SER A 410 -13.94 -0.55 14.24
C SER A 410 -13.55 -1.92 13.71
N LEU A 411 -14.46 -2.58 13.00
CA LEU A 411 -14.25 -3.90 12.36
C LEU A 411 -13.02 -3.92 11.42
N LYS A 412 -12.67 -2.78 10.82
CA LYS A 412 -11.42 -2.64 10.04
C LYS A 412 -10.17 -3.02 10.84
N LYS A 413 -10.11 -2.69 12.14
CA LYS A 413 -8.99 -3.05 13.04
C LYS A 413 -8.93 -4.57 13.25
N ILE A 414 -10.10 -5.21 13.38
CA ILE A 414 -10.23 -6.66 13.56
C ILE A 414 -9.72 -7.42 12.32
N GLU A 415 -10.12 -7.01 11.12
CA GLU A 415 -9.67 -7.67 9.87
C GLU A 415 -8.18 -7.40 9.59
N LYS A 416 -7.66 -6.23 9.97
CA LYS A 416 -6.20 -5.98 10.01
C LYS A 416 -5.48 -6.94 10.95
N LEU A 417 -5.98 -7.12 12.17
CA LEU A 417 -5.38 -8.05 13.15
C LEU A 417 -5.38 -9.49 12.63
N LYS A 418 -6.48 -10.01 12.07
CA LYS A 418 -6.51 -11.32 11.41
C LYS A 418 -5.41 -11.47 10.35
N THR A 419 -5.27 -10.47 9.47
CA THR A 419 -4.30 -10.49 8.39
C THR A 419 -2.85 -10.51 8.91
N LEU A 420 -2.55 -9.69 9.93
CA LEU A 420 -1.22 -9.63 10.54
C LEU A 420 -0.89 -10.87 11.39
N MET A 421 -1.86 -11.45 12.09
CA MET A 421 -1.65 -12.71 12.82
C MET A 421 -1.38 -13.88 11.88
N CYS A 422 -2.00 -13.91 10.69
CA CYS A 422 -1.69 -14.88 9.65
C CYS A 422 -0.22 -14.79 9.19
N TYR A 423 0.31 -13.58 9.02
CA TYR A 423 1.73 -13.36 8.72
C TYR A 423 2.64 -13.81 9.87
N PHE A 424 2.40 -13.32 11.09
CA PHE A 424 3.24 -13.66 12.25
C PHE A 424 3.29 -15.17 12.49
N LYS A 425 2.14 -15.85 12.41
CA LYS A 425 2.06 -17.31 12.48
C LYS A 425 2.91 -17.99 11.40
N SER A 426 2.81 -17.54 10.15
CA SER A 426 3.57 -18.12 9.03
C SER A 426 5.08 -18.03 9.25
N VAL A 427 5.60 -16.89 9.72
CA VAL A 427 7.04 -16.66 9.89
C VAL A 427 7.61 -17.22 11.20
N THR A 428 6.78 -17.49 12.22
CA THR A 428 7.21 -18.23 13.43
C THR A 428 7.18 -19.74 13.21
N GLU A 429 6.15 -20.29 12.55
CA GLU A 429 6.07 -21.71 12.19
C GLU A 429 7.15 -22.11 11.16
N GLN A 430 7.37 -21.27 10.13
CA GLN A 430 8.40 -21.50 9.12
C GLN A 430 9.24 -20.25 8.88
N ARG A 431 10.50 -20.27 9.34
CA ARG A 431 11.45 -19.17 9.13
C ARG A 431 11.65 -18.91 7.63
N PRO A 432 11.37 -17.70 7.13
CA PRO A 432 11.49 -17.38 5.71
C PRO A 432 12.96 -17.28 5.29
N THR A 433 13.26 -17.64 4.04
CA THR A 433 14.64 -17.87 3.57
C THR A 433 15.13 -16.87 2.52
N GLY A 434 14.30 -15.92 2.10
CA GLY A 434 14.68 -14.91 1.11
C GLY A 434 15.13 -13.58 1.68
N LEU A 435 15.38 -12.65 0.75
CA LEU A 435 15.72 -11.27 1.01
C LEU A 435 14.61 -10.33 0.51
N VAL A 436 14.54 -9.14 1.09
CA VAL A 436 13.76 -8.00 0.61
C VAL A 436 14.74 -6.83 0.43
N THR A 437 14.56 -6.05 -0.64
CA THR A 437 15.33 -4.83 -0.91
C THR A 437 14.39 -3.63 -0.92
N PHE A 438 14.77 -2.57 -0.20
CA PHE A 438 14.09 -1.29 -0.16
C PHE A 438 15.03 -0.24 -0.75
N THR A 439 14.63 0.45 -1.80
CA THR A 439 15.44 1.45 -2.51
C THR A 439 14.68 2.76 -2.54
N ARG A 440 15.19 3.78 -1.84
CA ARG A 440 14.76 5.15 -2.08
C ARG A 440 15.47 5.63 -3.35
N LYS A 441 14.70 6.25 -4.24
CA LYS A 441 15.20 6.77 -5.51
C LYS A 441 14.68 8.19 -5.73
N GLY A 442 15.57 9.11 -6.06
CA GLY A 442 15.26 10.46 -6.51
C GLY A 442 15.20 10.60 -8.03
N LEU A 443 14.90 11.82 -8.45
CA LEU A 443 15.06 12.29 -9.82
C LEU A 443 15.81 13.63 -9.74
N ASP A 444 17.06 13.65 -10.22
CA ASP A 444 17.97 14.81 -10.12
C ASP A 444 17.36 16.10 -10.70
N LYS A 445 16.64 15.96 -11.83
CA LYS A 445 16.11 17.08 -12.62
C LYS A 445 14.75 16.68 -13.23
N PRO A 446 13.76 17.59 -13.22
CA PRO A 446 12.48 17.36 -13.91
C PRO A 446 12.71 17.23 -15.42
N LEU A 447 11.88 16.43 -16.08
CA LEU A 447 11.95 16.23 -17.53
C LEU A 447 11.30 17.39 -18.29
N ASN A 448 11.83 17.69 -19.49
CA ASN A 448 11.19 18.62 -20.42
C ASN A 448 10.15 17.89 -21.28
N TRP A 449 9.00 17.57 -20.69
CA TRP A 449 7.94 16.77 -21.32
C TRP A 449 7.55 17.26 -22.73
N LYS A 450 7.53 18.58 -22.96
CA LYS A 450 7.23 19.21 -24.26
C LYS A 450 8.20 18.82 -25.39
N SER A 451 9.45 18.46 -25.08
CA SER A 451 10.45 18.06 -26.09
C SER A 451 10.67 16.55 -26.16
N SER A 452 9.75 15.73 -25.64
CA SER A 452 9.86 14.27 -25.79
C SER A 452 9.29 13.80 -27.13
N GLU A 453 10.14 13.16 -27.92
CA GLU A 453 9.80 12.45 -29.16
C GLU A 453 9.33 11.00 -28.90
N ALA A 454 9.24 10.56 -27.63
CA ALA A 454 8.83 9.21 -27.29
C ALA A 454 7.37 8.94 -27.74
N LEU A 455 7.10 7.75 -28.30
CA LEU A 455 5.75 7.32 -28.68
C LEU A 455 5.12 6.46 -27.58
N LEU A 456 3.79 6.51 -27.46
CA LEU A 456 3.05 5.70 -26.50
C LEU A 456 3.30 4.19 -26.68
N THR A 457 3.68 3.52 -25.59
CA THR A 457 3.95 2.08 -25.51
C THR A 457 2.65 1.25 -25.50
N ARG A 458 2.76 -0.09 -25.43
CA ARG A 458 1.59 -0.97 -25.51
C ARG A 458 0.75 -0.86 -24.24
N LEU A 459 -0.56 -0.80 -24.42
CA LEU A 459 -1.56 -0.82 -23.35
C LEU A 459 -2.32 -2.14 -23.36
N HIS A 460 -2.37 -2.81 -22.22
CA HIS A 460 -3.47 -3.69 -21.81
C HIS A 460 -4.34 -2.93 -20.82
N ILE A 461 -5.66 -2.97 -20.96
CA ILE A 461 -6.57 -2.36 -19.99
C ILE A 461 -7.79 -3.23 -19.73
N THR A 462 -8.15 -3.40 -18.46
CA THR A 462 -9.17 -4.35 -17.99
C THR A 462 -10.04 -3.76 -16.89
N CYS A 463 -11.32 -4.13 -16.87
CA CYS A 463 -12.24 -3.81 -15.78
C CYS A 463 -12.31 -4.92 -14.71
N GLU A 464 -11.72 -6.08 -14.97
CA GLU A 464 -11.56 -7.19 -14.01
C GLU A 464 -10.09 -7.40 -13.62
N GLY A 465 -9.87 -8.14 -12.54
CA GLY A 465 -8.53 -8.43 -12.01
C GLY A 465 -7.96 -7.34 -11.09
N THR A 466 -6.77 -7.59 -10.55
CA THR A 466 -6.05 -6.66 -9.66
C THR A 466 -4.56 -6.55 -9.95
N ILE A 467 -3.92 -5.51 -9.40
CA ILE A 467 -2.49 -5.23 -9.59
C ILE A 467 -1.63 -6.35 -8.97
N GLU A 468 -2.03 -6.89 -7.82
CA GLU A 468 -1.29 -7.92 -7.09
C GLU A 468 -1.45 -9.34 -7.68
N ASP A 469 -2.68 -9.76 -8.02
CA ASP A 469 -2.94 -11.12 -8.53
C ASP A 469 -2.61 -11.25 -10.04
N ASP A 470 -3.13 -10.36 -10.90
CA ASP A 470 -2.95 -10.44 -12.37
C ASP A 470 -1.68 -9.74 -12.87
N GLY A 471 -1.20 -8.73 -12.13
CA GLY A 471 0.03 -8.00 -12.39
C GLY A 471 1.32 -8.73 -11.94
N TYR A 472 1.26 -10.02 -11.61
CA TYR A 472 2.42 -10.85 -11.27
C TYR A 472 3.65 -10.58 -12.17
N GLY A 473 4.83 -10.41 -11.58
CA GLY A 473 6.08 -10.16 -12.31
C GLY A 473 6.19 -8.79 -12.99
N MET A 474 5.16 -7.94 -12.98
CA MET A 474 5.24 -6.55 -13.43
C MET A 474 5.78 -5.64 -12.31
N LEU A 475 6.11 -4.40 -12.65
CA LEU A 475 6.28 -3.34 -11.66
C LEU A 475 4.90 -2.92 -11.16
N GLN A 476 4.57 -3.27 -9.93
CA GLN A 476 3.24 -3.07 -9.36
C GLN A 476 3.17 -1.73 -8.62
N VAL A 477 2.23 -0.87 -8.99
CA VAL A 477 2.12 0.47 -8.42
C VAL A 477 1.32 0.44 -7.11
N ASP A 478 1.95 0.96 -6.05
CA ASP A 478 1.32 1.29 -4.78
C ASP A 478 0.87 2.76 -4.82
N PHE A 479 -0.43 3.00 -4.58
CA PHE A 479 -1.07 4.32 -4.65
C PHE A 479 -0.84 5.10 -3.35
N ALA A 480 0.44 5.35 -3.07
CA ALA A 480 0.95 5.63 -1.75
C ALA A 480 0.52 6.98 -1.15
N ASN A 481 0.71 7.09 0.16
CA ASN A 481 0.91 8.37 0.82
C ASN A 481 2.41 8.74 0.77
N GLN A 482 2.74 10.04 0.83
CA GLN A 482 4.14 10.47 1.00
C GLN A 482 4.79 9.82 2.24
N PHE A 483 4.00 9.56 3.30
CA PHE A 483 4.34 8.71 4.43
C PHE A 483 3.99 7.24 4.13
N VAL A 484 4.86 6.55 3.38
CA VAL A 484 4.66 5.20 2.80
C VAL A 484 3.94 4.20 3.71
N GLY A 485 2.98 3.45 3.15
CA GLY A 485 2.06 2.60 3.89
C GLY A 485 0.93 3.36 4.60
N GLY A 486 0.79 4.67 4.35
CA GLY A 486 -0.29 5.55 4.81
C GLY A 486 -0.82 5.26 6.21
N GLY A 487 -2.10 4.90 6.28
CA GLY A 487 -2.83 4.56 7.49
C GLY A 487 -2.73 3.09 7.91
N VAL A 488 -1.75 2.29 7.42
CA VAL A 488 -1.74 0.84 7.64
C VAL A 488 -1.70 0.47 9.12
N THR A 489 -0.85 1.14 9.92
CA THR A 489 -0.78 0.97 11.37
C THR A 489 -1.92 1.66 12.13
N SER A 490 -2.91 2.27 11.44
CA SER A 490 -4.05 2.96 12.06
C SER A 490 -5.40 2.68 11.36
N SER A 491 -6.07 3.67 10.75
CA SER A 491 -7.49 3.61 10.35
C SER A 491 -7.75 3.45 8.84
N GLY A 492 -6.76 3.71 7.99
CA GLY A 492 -6.86 3.55 6.53
C GLY A 492 -6.94 2.08 6.11
N LEU A 493 -7.65 1.79 5.02
CA LEU A 493 -7.84 0.44 4.47
C LEU A 493 -8.18 0.48 2.96
N VAL A 494 -7.53 1.36 2.21
CA VAL A 494 -7.58 1.46 0.74
C VAL A 494 -6.40 0.69 0.12
N GLN A 495 -6.14 0.86 -1.18
CA GLN A 495 -5.19 0.03 -1.94
C GLN A 495 -3.79 -0.09 -1.29
N GLU A 496 -3.18 1.01 -0.84
CA GLU A 496 -1.89 1.03 -0.13
C GLU A 496 -1.93 0.19 1.15
N GLU A 497 -2.87 0.46 2.07
CA GLU A 497 -2.92 -0.27 3.34
C GLU A 497 -3.29 -1.74 3.14
N ILE A 498 -4.19 -2.07 2.21
CA ILE A 498 -4.52 -3.45 1.86
C ILE A 498 -3.26 -4.17 1.39
N ARG A 499 -2.45 -3.54 0.51
CA ARG A 499 -1.24 -4.17 0.01
C ARG A 499 -0.20 -4.38 1.09
N PHE A 500 0.00 -3.39 1.97
CA PHE A 500 0.86 -3.50 3.14
C PHE A 500 0.34 -4.54 4.17
N LEU A 501 -0.93 -4.94 4.14
CA LEU A 501 -1.46 -6.01 5.01
C LEU A 501 -1.30 -7.40 4.42
N ILE A 502 -1.47 -7.59 3.11
CA ILE A 502 -1.27 -8.91 2.48
C ILE A 502 0.21 -9.24 2.22
N ASN A 503 1.06 -8.21 2.13
CA ASN A 503 2.53 -8.30 2.11
C ASN A 503 3.15 -7.52 3.31
N PRO A 504 3.01 -7.97 4.58
CA PRO A 504 3.44 -7.20 5.77
C PRO A 504 4.90 -6.77 5.81
N GLU A 505 5.77 -7.44 5.06
CA GLU A 505 7.17 -7.06 4.89
C GLU A 505 7.33 -5.63 4.35
N LEU A 506 6.33 -5.07 3.65
CA LEU A 506 6.26 -3.65 3.27
C LEU A 506 6.21 -2.71 4.48
N ILE A 507 5.56 -3.08 5.58
CA ILE A 507 5.35 -2.23 6.77
C ILE A 507 6.68 -1.80 7.39
N VAL A 508 7.74 -2.61 7.26
CA VAL A 508 9.05 -2.27 7.83
C VAL A 508 9.70 -1.05 7.16
N SER A 509 9.31 -0.70 5.92
CA SER A 509 9.78 0.53 5.25
C SER A 509 9.54 1.78 6.11
N ARG A 510 8.42 1.81 6.87
CA ARG A 510 8.05 2.88 7.80
C ARG A 510 9.06 3.09 8.91
N LEU A 511 9.88 2.07 9.25
CA LEU A 511 10.92 2.19 10.25
C LEU A 511 12.06 3.12 9.81
N PHE A 512 12.40 3.14 8.52
CA PHE A 512 13.60 3.81 8.01
C PHE A 512 13.38 4.74 6.80
N THR A 513 12.17 4.85 6.24
CA THR A 513 11.88 5.72 5.09
C THR A 513 11.28 7.05 5.57
N GLU A 514 11.95 8.16 5.27
CA GLU A 514 11.40 9.52 5.45
C GLU A 514 10.27 9.78 4.45
N ALA A 515 9.38 10.74 4.72
CA ALA A 515 8.36 11.17 3.76
C ALA A 515 8.94 11.45 2.36
N LEU A 516 8.25 11.03 1.31
CA LEU A 516 8.70 11.18 -0.09
C LEU A 516 8.46 12.60 -0.61
N ASP A 517 9.51 13.23 -1.13
CA ASP A 517 9.42 14.51 -1.84
C ASP A 517 8.84 14.33 -3.27
N HIS A 518 8.50 15.42 -3.94
CA HIS A 518 7.84 15.43 -5.25
C HIS A 518 8.64 14.73 -6.36
N ASN A 519 9.96 14.63 -6.24
CA ASN A 519 10.85 13.95 -7.19
C ASN A 519 11.27 12.54 -6.77
N GLU A 520 10.78 12.01 -5.63
CA GLU A 520 11.24 10.72 -5.07
C GLU A 520 10.20 9.60 -5.18
N CYS A 521 10.66 8.34 -5.10
CA CYS A 521 9.84 7.16 -4.87
C CYS A 521 10.53 6.15 -3.94
N LEU A 522 9.77 5.18 -3.43
CA LEU A 522 10.31 3.99 -2.75
C LEU A 522 9.99 2.75 -3.58
N ILE A 523 11.02 2.01 -3.98
CA ILE A 523 10.91 0.74 -4.69
C ILE A 523 11.19 -0.39 -3.68
N ILE A 524 10.33 -1.40 -3.63
CA ILE A 524 10.49 -2.57 -2.79
C ILE A 524 10.48 -3.83 -3.65
N THR A 525 11.57 -4.60 -3.64
CA THR A 525 11.69 -5.86 -4.38
C THR A 525 11.82 -7.03 -3.40
N GLY A 526 10.97 -8.04 -3.56
CA GLY A 526 11.14 -9.32 -2.87
C GLY A 526 10.11 -9.68 -1.81
N THR A 527 9.13 -8.81 -1.54
CA THR A 527 8.12 -9.06 -0.50
C THR A 527 7.19 -10.20 -0.87
N GLU A 528 6.84 -10.99 0.14
CA GLU A 528 6.04 -12.21 0.02
C GLU A 528 4.57 -11.98 0.39
N GLN A 529 3.63 -12.62 -0.30
CA GLN A 529 2.19 -12.51 -0.02
C GLN A 529 1.74 -13.61 0.94
N TYR A 530 1.29 -13.22 2.14
CA TYR A 530 0.93 -14.13 3.23
C TYR A 530 -0.59 -14.29 3.41
N SER A 531 -1.41 -13.46 2.78
CA SER A 531 -2.87 -13.49 2.94
C SER A 531 -3.64 -13.20 1.66
N LYS A 532 -4.86 -13.73 1.61
CA LYS A 532 -5.90 -13.41 0.64
C LYS A 532 -7.02 -12.65 1.34
N TYR A 533 -7.71 -11.78 0.60
CA TYR A 533 -8.77 -10.93 1.12
C TYR A 533 -10.00 -10.93 0.20
N THR A 534 -11.04 -10.24 0.63
CA THR A 534 -12.19 -9.82 -0.20
C THR A 534 -12.67 -8.44 0.22
N GLY A 535 -13.29 -7.71 -0.71
CA GLY A 535 -13.84 -6.37 -0.43
C GLY A 535 -12.77 -5.28 -0.29
N TYR A 536 -13.21 -4.07 0.05
CA TYR A 536 -12.38 -2.86 0.05
C TYR A 536 -12.87 -1.85 1.10
N ALA A 537 -11.96 -1.07 1.69
CA ALA A 537 -12.25 -0.08 2.73
C ALA A 537 -13.12 -0.63 3.88
N GLN A 538 -14.39 -0.26 3.96
CA GLN A 538 -15.32 -0.72 5.00
C GLN A 538 -15.81 -2.17 4.79
N THR A 539 -15.61 -2.75 3.61
CA THR A 539 -15.99 -4.13 3.26
C THR A 539 -14.81 -5.10 3.20
N TYR A 540 -13.58 -4.64 3.48
CA TYR A 540 -12.41 -5.50 3.54
C TYR A 540 -12.61 -6.59 4.59
N GLN A 541 -12.33 -7.84 4.21
CA GLN A 541 -12.30 -9.00 5.09
C GLN A 541 -11.08 -9.85 4.78
N TRP A 542 -10.43 -10.37 5.83
CA TRP A 542 -9.42 -11.42 5.66
C TRP A 542 -10.09 -12.73 5.27
N LYS A 543 -9.57 -13.40 4.22
CA LYS A 543 -10.20 -14.58 3.62
C LYS A 543 -9.51 -15.88 4.01
N SER A 544 -8.18 -15.91 3.89
CA SER A 544 -7.33 -17.08 4.18
C SER A 544 -5.86 -16.65 4.18
N SER A 545 -4.96 -17.56 4.57
CA SER A 545 -3.55 -17.43 4.19
C SER A 545 -3.37 -17.50 2.66
N HIS A 546 -2.22 -17.03 2.20
CA HIS A 546 -1.72 -17.22 0.84
C HIS A 546 -0.42 -18.04 0.92
N GLN A 547 -0.20 -18.96 -0.02
CA GLN A 547 1.07 -19.68 -0.17
C GLN A 547 1.76 -19.19 -1.43
N ASP A 548 2.74 -18.30 -1.26
CA ASP A 548 3.31 -17.55 -2.38
C ASP A 548 4.17 -18.46 -3.28
N THR A 549 3.75 -18.62 -4.53
CA THR A 549 4.44 -19.42 -5.56
C THR A 549 5.31 -18.59 -6.51
N THR A 550 5.38 -17.26 -6.34
CA THR A 550 6.23 -16.35 -7.11
C THR A 550 7.68 -16.86 -7.07
N PRO A 551 8.38 -17.02 -8.20
CA PRO A 551 9.76 -17.46 -8.21
C PRO A 551 10.65 -16.43 -7.49
N ARG A 552 11.92 -16.82 -7.28
CA ARG A 552 12.91 -15.95 -6.66
C ARG A 552 14.08 -15.71 -7.59
N ASP A 553 14.59 -14.49 -7.58
CA ASP A 553 15.75 -14.06 -8.36
C ASP A 553 17.08 -14.61 -7.80
N ASP A 554 18.21 -14.26 -8.42
CA ASP A 554 19.54 -14.66 -7.96
C ASP A 554 19.82 -14.21 -6.50
N TRP A 555 19.23 -13.10 -6.05
CA TRP A 555 19.33 -12.58 -4.68
C TRP A 555 18.27 -13.18 -3.73
N GLN A 556 17.58 -14.25 -4.14
CA GLN A 556 16.47 -14.92 -3.44
C GLN A 556 15.31 -13.99 -3.00
N ARG A 557 15.17 -12.84 -3.65
CA ARG A 557 14.00 -11.96 -3.53
C ARG A 557 12.87 -12.57 -4.34
N ARG A 558 11.62 -12.56 -3.85
CA ARG A 558 10.45 -12.89 -4.71
C ARG A 558 10.47 -11.98 -5.96
N CYS A 559 10.04 -12.48 -7.12
CA CYS A 559 9.89 -11.70 -8.36
C CYS A 559 8.67 -10.76 -8.32
N THR A 560 8.53 -10.04 -7.20
CA THR A 560 7.51 -9.06 -6.89
C THR A 560 8.23 -7.74 -6.67
N GLU A 561 8.06 -6.78 -7.59
CA GLU A 561 8.58 -5.42 -7.48
C GLU A 561 7.40 -4.46 -7.32
N ILE A 562 7.40 -3.71 -6.22
CA ILE A 562 6.35 -2.75 -5.87
C ILE A 562 6.98 -1.35 -5.82
N VAL A 563 6.30 -0.33 -6.35
CA VAL A 563 6.76 1.05 -6.25
C VAL A 563 5.69 1.96 -5.64
N ALA A 564 6.05 2.57 -4.51
CA ALA A 564 5.26 3.57 -3.83
C ALA A 564 5.49 4.94 -4.49
N ILE A 565 4.44 5.45 -5.13
CA ILE A 565 4.37 6.82 -5.64
C ILE A 565 3.10 7.49 -5.13
N ASP A 566 3.26 8.59 -4.41
CA ASP A 566 2.15 9.39 -3.88
C ASP A 566 1.63 10.36 -4.95
N ALA A 567 0.31 10.39 -5.14
CA ALA A 567 -0.35 11.41 -5.96
C ALA A 567 -0.68 12.66 -5.11
N LEU A 568 -0.88 13.80 -5.76
CA LEU A 568 -1.41 14.99 -5.06
C LEU A 568 -2.89 14.80 -4.72
N GLN A 569 -3.29 15.30 -3.53
CA GLN A 569 -4.70 15.43 -3.16
C GLN A 569 -5.27 16.75 -3.70
N PHE A 570 -6.34 16.66 -4.49
CA PHE A 570 -7.04 17.78 -5.08
C PHE A 570 -8.40 17.98 -4.40
N ARG A 571 -8.55 19.11 -3.68
CA ARG A 571 -9.85 19.54 -3.11
C ARG A 571 -10.72 20.26 -4.14
N ASN A 572 -10.09 20.85 -5.16
CA ASN A 572 -10.73 21.47 -6.32
C ASN A 572 -10.36 20.69 -7.58
N PHE A 573 -11.36 20.27 -8.35
CA PHE A 573 -11.18 19.42 -9.53
C PHE A 573 -10.37 20.09 -10.66
N LEU A 574 -10.38 21.42 -10.77
CA LEU A 574 -9.69 22.14 -11.85
C LEU A 574 -8.17 22.28 -11.63
N GLU A 575 -7.70 22.25 -10.38
CA GLU A 575 -6.29 22.51 -10.06
C GLU A 575 -5.32 21.51 -10.72
N GLN A 576 -5.73 20.24 -10.83
CA GLN A 576 -4.90 19.16 -11.38
C GLN A 576 -4.51 19.36 -12.86
N PHE A 577 -5.25 20.19 -13.60
CA PHE A 577 -4.96 20.49 -15.00
C PHE A 577 -3.92 21.60 -15.16
N SER A 578 -3.55 22.33 -14.09
CA SER A 578 -2.50 23.35 -14.19
C SER A 578 -1.14 22.72 -14.53
N PRO A 579 -0.31 23.34 -15.40
CA PRO A 579 0.95 22.76 -15.87
C PRO A 579 1.89 22.35 -14.73
N GLN A 580 1.91 23.09 -13.62
CA GLN A 580 2.71 22.78 -12.44
C GLN A 580 2.28 21.45 -11.79
N ARG A 581 0.96 21.20 -11.70
CA ARG A 581 0.39 19.97 -11.14
C ARG A 581 0.57 18.80 -12.11
N ILE A 582 0.36 19.01 -13.41
CA ILE A 582 0.62 18.01 -14.46
C ILE A 582 2.09 17.55 -14.43
N ASN A 583 3.05 18.48 -14.46
CA ASN A 583 4.47 18.16 -14.40
C ASN A 583 4.87 17.43 -13.11
N ARG A 584 4.27 17.79 -11.96
CA ARG A 584 4.52 17.09 -10.70
C ARG A 584 4.12 15.62 -10.80
N GLU A 585 2.91 15.33 -11.26
CA GLU A 585 2.41 13.96 -11.34
C GLU A 585 3.14 13.12 -12.42
N LEU A 586 3.52 13.74 -13.55
CA LEU A 586 4.36 13.12 -14.58
C LEU A 586 5.75 12.76 -14.05
N ASN A 587 6.46 13.71 -13.44
CA ASN A 587 7.80 13.49 -12.88
C ASN A 587 7.79 12.43 -11.75
N LYS A 588 6.74 12.44 -10.90
CA LYS A 588 6.53 11.43 -9.84
C LYS A 588 6.34 10.03 -10.41
N ALA A 589 5.45 9.86 -11.40
CA ALA A 589 5.24 8.58 -12.07
C ALA A 589 6.50 8.09 -12.80
N TYR A 590 7.18 8.98 -13.54
CA TYR A 590 8.42 8.67 -14.23
C TYR A 590 9.54 8.25 -13.28
N CYS A 591 9.70 8.94 -12.14
CA CYS A 591 10.66 8.55 -11.11
C CYS A 591 10.41 7.10 -10.65
N GLY A 592 9.16 6.73 -10.40
CA GLY A 592 8.77 5.36 -10.05
C GLY A 592 9.05 4.32 -11.15
N PHE A 593 8.76 4.65 -12.41
CA PHE A 593 8.82 3.69 -13.52
C PHE A 593 10.22 3.52 -14.12
N ALA A 594 11.02 4.60 -14.22
CA ALA A 594 12.29 4.59 -14.93
C ALA A 594 13.38 3.78 -14.19
N ARG A 595 14.21 3.07 -14.96
CA ARG A 595 15.45 2.40 -14.51
C ARG A 595 16.57 2.77 -15.50
N PRO A 596 17.23 3.94 -15.36
CA PRO A 596 18.14 4.46 -16.40
C PRO A 596 19.36 3.57 -16.73
N GLU A 597 19.75 2.69 -15.80
CA GLU A 597 20.84 1.73 -15.98
C GLU A 597 20.42 0.45 -16.75
N GLU A 598 19.11 0.25 -16.95
CA GLU A 598 18.55 -0.94 -17.57
C GLU A 598 18.05 -0.68 -19.00
N GLN A 599 18.27 -1.66 -19.88
CA GLN A 599 17.75 -1.62 -21.24
C GLN A 599 16.24 -1.89 -21.24
N SER A 600 15.46 -1.14 -22.04
CA SER A 600 14.00 -1.26 -22.11
C SER A 600 13.49 -2.66 -22.46
N GLN A 601 14.30 -3.50 -23.11
CA GLN A 601 13.98 -4.92 -23.34
C GLN A 601 13.91 -5.75 -22.04
N ASN A 602 14.65 -5.38 -21.00
CA ASN A 602 14.68 -6.06 -19.71
C ASN A 602 13.57 -5.58 -18.76
N LEU A 603 12.98 -4.42 -19.02
CA LEU A 603 11.96 -3.82 -18.16
C LEU A 603 10.62 -4.55 -18.32
N ALA A 604 10.09 -5.08 -17.21
CA ALA A 604 8.72 -5.57 -17.15
C ALA A 604 7.71 -4.45 -17.48
N ALA A 605 6.44 -4.79 -17.72
CA ALA A 605 5.39 -3.79 -17.81
C ALA A 605 5.13 -3.10 -16.45
N VAL A 606 4.34 -2.02 -16.46
CA VAL A 606 3.79 -1.36 -15.26
C VAL A 606 2.37 -1.87 -15.02
N ALA A 607 2.11 -2.50 -13.87
CA ALA A 607 0.77 -2.84 -13.42
C ALA A 607 0.23 -1.73 -12.50
N THR A 608 -0.76 -0.99 -12.99
CA THR A 608 -1.31 0.19 -12.30
C THR A 608 -2.82 0.35 -12.53
N GLY A 609 -3.40 1.47 -12.11
CA GLY A 609 -4.80 1.80 -12.29
C GLY A 609 -5.10 3.24 -11.89
N ASN A 610 -6.22 3.43 -11.19
CA ASN A 610 -6.82 4.72 -10.80
C ASN A 610 -6.04 5.48 -9.70
N TRP A 611 -4.73 5.64 -9.89
CA TRP A 611 -3.77 6.32 -9.01
C TRP A 611 -4.22 7.76 -8.65
N GLY A 612 -4.36 8.05 -7.36
CA GLY A 612 -4.80 9.36 -6.86
C GLY A 612 -6.27 9.72 -7.10
N CYS A 613 -7.08 8.84 -7.71
CA CYS A 613 -8.45 9.19 -8.11
C CYS A 613 -9.53 8.96 -7.04
N GLY A 614 -9.19 8.27 -5.94
CA GLY A 614 -10.11 7.99 -4.83
C GLY A 614 -10.20 9.15 -3.84
N VAL A 615 -9.73 8.92 -2.60
CA VAL A 615 -9.70 9.91 -1.51
C VAL A 615 -8.87 11.18 -1.86
N PHE A 616 -8.04 11.11 -2.90
CA PHE A 616 -7.21 12.22 -3.38
C PHE A 616 -7.85 13.03 -4.54
N GLY A 617 -9.04 12.64 -5.04
CA GLY A 617 -9.87 13.50 -5.90
C GLY A 617 -9.41 13.71 -7.34
N GLY A 618 -8.35 13.03 -7.80
CA GLY A 618 -7.86 13.13 -9.18
C GLY A 618 -8.84 12.58 -10.24
N ASP A 619 -8.80 13.13 -11.45
CA ASP A 619 -9.56 12.62 -12.60
C ASP A 619 -8.91 11.36 -13.19
N THR A 620 -9.71 10.31 -13.42
CA THR A 620 -9.23 9.01 -13.90
C THR A 620 -8.73 9.04 -15.35
N ARG A 621 -9.31 9.89 -16.22
CA ARG A 621 -8.92 9.97 -17.65
C ARG A 621 -7.63 10.78 -17.81
N LEU A 622 -7.46 11.84 -17.01
CA LEU A 622 -6.17 12.53 -16.87
C LEU A 622 -5.12 11.58 -16.29
N LYS A 623 -5.37 10.98 -15.12
CA LYS A 623 -4.39 10.11 -14.43
C LYS A 623 -4.01 8.86 -15.22
N ALA A 624 -4.91 8.30 -16.04
CA ALA A 624 -4.56 7.25 -16.99
C ALA A 624 -3.59 7.78 -18.07
N LEU A 625 -3.88 8.94 -18.66
CA LEU A 625 -3.05 9.52 -19.72
C LEU A 625 -1.65 9.92 -19.20
N LEU A 626 -1.55 10.56 -18.03
CA LEU A 626 -0.25 10.91 -17.42
C LEU A 626 0.61 9.67 -17.13
N GLN A 627 0.00 8.57 -16.67
CA GLN A 627 0.74 7.33 -16.44
C GLN A 627 1.21 6.67 -17.75
N MET A 628 0.42 6.74 -18.83
CA MET A 628 0.86 6.25 -20.15
C MET A 628 2.01 7.09 -20.71
N LEU A 629 1.99 8.42 -20.55
CA LEU A 629 3.09 9.30 -20.95
C LEU A 629 4.37 8.99 -20.16
N ALA A 630 4.27 8.90 -18.83
CA ALA A 630 5.41 8.58 -17.98
C ALA A 630 5.97 7.15 -18.18
N ALA A 631 5.12 6.18 -18.55
CA ALA A 631 5.56 4.83 -18.88
C ALA A 631 6.22 4.74 -20.26
N ALA A 632 5.72 5.50 -21.24
CA ALA A 632 6.33 5.62 -22.56
C ALA A 632 7.74 6.22 -22.48
N GLU A 633 7.89 7.34 -21.76
CA GLU A 633 9.18 7.97 -21.46
C GLU A 633 10.14 7.02 -20.70
N ALA A 634 9.60 6.19 -19.80
CA ALA A 634 10.35 5.15 -19.09
C ALA A 634 10.58 3.86 -19.90
N GLY A 635 10.20 3.81 -21.19
CA GLY A 635 10.41 2.65 -22.06
C GLY A 635 9.63 1.38 -21.68
N ARG A 636 8.48 1.53 -21.00
CA ARG A 636 7.69 0.45 -20.40
C ARG A 636 6.26 0.38 -20.96
N ASP A 637 5.79 -0.84 -21.22
CA ASP A 637 4.38 -1.12 -21.51
C ASP A 637 3.51 -1.00 -20.24
N VAL A 638 2.18 -0.83 -20.39
CA VAL A 638 1.23 -0.62 -19.29
C VAL A 638 0.15 -1.70 -19.25
N ALA A 639 -0.10 -2.27 -18.07
CA ALA A 639 -1.31 -2.99 -17.70
C ALA A 639 -2.13 -2.13 -16.73
N TYR A 640 -3.31 -1.69 -17.15
CA TYR A 640 -4.16 -0.77 -16.41
C TYR A 640 -5.44 -1.46 -15.91
N PHE A 641 -5.67 -1.45 -14.60
CA PHE A 641 -6.82 -2.03 -13.93
C PHE A 641 -7.80 -0.91 -13.54
N THR A 642 -9.01 -0.91 -14.08
CA THR A 642 -10.04 0.12 -13.80
C THR A 642 -10.95 -0.21 -12.62
N PHE A 643 -10.80 -1.41 -12.03
CA PHE A 643 -11.52 -1.88 -10.83
C PHE A 643 -13.06 -1.84 -10.98
N GLY A 644 -13.57 -2.47 -12.04
CA GLY A 644 -15.00 -2.56 -12.36
C GLY A 644 -15.52 -1.52 -13.35
N ASP A 645 -14.80 -0.43 -13.59
CA ASP A 645 -15.23 0.62 -14.53
C ASP A 645 -14.94 0.25 -15.99
N SER A 646 -15.90 -0.41 -16.62
CA SER A 646 -15.87 -0.78 -18.04
C SER A 646 -16.00 0.42 -19.00
N GLN A 647 -16.57 1.54 -18.56
CA GLN A 647 -16.63 2.77 -19.37
C GLN A 647 -15.25 3.43 -19.42
N LEU A 648 -14.57 3.56 -18.28
CA LEU A 648 -13.19 4.06 -18.22
C LEU A 648 -12.23 3.17 -19.02
N MET A 649 -12.38 1.84 -18.94
CA MET A 649 -11.61 0.88 -19.74
C MET A 649 -11.76 1.18 -21.24
N THR A 650 -12.99 1.41 -21.69
CA THR A 650 -13.32 1.71 -23.09
C THR A 650 -12.80 3.08 -23.52
N ASP A 651 -13.01 4.12 -22.70
CA ASP A 651 -12.59 5.50 -22.99
C ASP A 651 -11.07 5.63 -23.11
N VAL A 652 -10.33 5.05 -22.16
CA VAL A 652 -8.85 5.09 -22.13
C VAL A 652 -8.27 4.25 -23.28
N HIS A 653 -8.85 3.08 -23.58
CA HIS A 653 -8.43 2.29 -24.74
C HIS A 653 -8.65 3.04 -26.06
N ASN A 654 -9.79 3.71 -26.22
CA ASN A 654 -10.11 4.49 -27.40
C ASN A 654 -9.17 5.68 -27.56
N MET A 655 -8.83 6.38 -26.47
CA MET A 655 -7.88 7.49 -26.49
C MET A 655 -6.46 7.01 -26.84
N HIS A 656 -5.96 5.95 -26.17
CA HIS A 656 -4.67 5.33 -26.50
C HIS A 656 -4.61 4.90 -27.97
N SER A 657 -5.66 4.25 -28.47
CA SER A 657 -5.79 3.83 -29.88
C SER A 657 -5.84 5.00 -30.87
N PHE A 658 -6.42 6.14 -30.47
CA PHE A 658 -6.52 7.32 -31.32
C PHE A 658 -5.19 8.06 -31.46
N LEU A 659 -4.45 8.19 -30.34
CA LEU A 659 -3.13 8.82 -30.29
C LEU A 659 -2.07 7.97 -31.01
N THR A 660 -2.00 6.66 -30.70
CA THR A 660 -1.03 5.73 -31.32
C THR A 660 -1.21 5.60 -32.82
N ARG A 661 -2.45 5.51 -33.33
CA ARG A 661 -2.73 5.44 -34.79
C ARG A 661 -2.34 6.69 -35.57
N ARG A 662 -2.15 7.82 -34.88
CA ARG A 662 -1.65 9.08 -35.47
C ARG A 662 -0.16 9.31 -35.18
N SER A 663 0.50 8.41 -34.46
CA SER A 663 1.90 8.52 -34.04
C SER A 663 2.24 9.78 -33.23
N LEU A 664 1.29 10.29 -32.42
CA LEU A 664 1.57 11.44 -31.55
C LEU A 664 2.60 11.06 -30.48
N SER A 665 3.57 11.95 -30.30
CA SER A 665 4.61 11.88 -29.27
C SER A 665 4.11 12.30 -27.88
N VAL A 666 4.89 11.95 -26.86
CA VAL A 666 4.70 12.41 -25.48
C VAL A 666 4.67 13.95 -25.39
N GLY A 667 5.51 14.64 -26.18
CA GLY A 667 5.53 16.11 -26.25
C GLY A 667 4.25 16.72 -26.83
N GLU A 668 3.75 16.18 -27.95
CA GLU A 668 2.51 16.65 -28.58
C GLU A 668 1.29 16.42 -27.67
N VAL A 669 1.22 15.27 -27.00
CA VAL A 669 0.15 14.98 -26.04
C VAL A 669 0.27 15.85 -24.78
N TYR A 670 1.49 16.16 -24.33
CA TYR A 670 1.73 17.11 -23.24
C TYR A 670 1.26 18.53 -23.61
N ASP A 671 1.52 18.99 -24.84
CA ASP A 671 1.04 20.30 -25.30
C ASP A 671 -0.49 20.37 -25.35
N LEU A 672 -1.17 19.32 -25.84
CA LEU A 672 -2.64 19.23 -25.81
C LEU A 672 -3.23 19.33 -24.39
N LEU A 673 -2.50 18.88 -23.35
CA LEU A 673 -2.89 19.09 -21.96
C LEU A 673 -2.74 20.57 -21.54
N GLY A 674 -1.68 21.24 -21.99
CA GLY A 674 -1.45 22.67 -21.75
C GLY A 674 -2.47 23.57 -22.46
N GLU A 675 -2.89 23.18 -23.67
CA GLU A 675 -3.99 23.80 -24.42
C GLU A 675 -5.32 23.60 -23.70
N TYR A 676 -5.65 22.36 -23.28
CA TYR A 676 -6.88 22.09 -22.54
C TYR A 676 -6.97 22.93 -21.26
N TYR A 677 -5.87 23.04 -20.51
CA TYR A 677 -5.81 23.94 -19.37
C TYR A 677 -6.08 25.39 -19.77
N SER A 678 -5.39 25.90 -20.79
CA SER A 678 -5.42 27.31 -21.16
C SER A 678 -6.76 27.75 -21.78
N SER A 679 -7.37 26.90 -22.61
CA SER A 679 -8.61 27.18 -23.34
C SER A 679 -9.88 26.77 -22.59
N VAL A 680 -9.81 25.75 -21.72
CA VAL A 680 -11.00 25.17 -21.06
C VAL A 680 -10.97 25.34 -19.55
N CYS A 681 -9.86 25.02 -18.86
CA CYS A 681 -9.85 25.01 -17.38
C CYS A 681 -9.58 26.38 -16.74
N ARG A 682 -8.67 27.19 -17.30
CA ARG A 682 -8.12 28.39 -16.64
C ARG A 682 -9.17 29.47 -16.34
N SER A 683 -10.16 29.60 -17.22
CA SER A 683 -11.26 30.57 -17.09
C SER A 683 -12.59 29.93 -16.68
N CYS A 684 -12.56 28.68 -16.21
CA CYS A 684 -13.75 27.90 -15.86
C CYS A 684 -14.35 28.37 -14.53
N LEU A 685 -15.53 28.98 -14.57
CA LEU A 685 -16.26 29.46 -13.38
C LEU A 685 -17.05 28.34 -12.67
N SER A 686 -17.31 27.23 -13.36
CA SER A 686 -17.99 26.04 -12.83
C SER A 686 -17.00 25.07 -12.18
N ARG A 687 -17.48 24.19 -11.30
CA ARG A 687 -16.63 23.19 -10.58
C ARG A 687 -16.03 22.10 -11.49
N ARG A 688 -16.51 21.98 -12.73
CA ARG A 688 -16.03 21.06 -13.77
C ARG A 688 -16.23 21.72 -15.12
N PRO A 689 -15.31 21.53 -16.08
CA PRO A 689 -15.44 22.11 -17.42
C PRO A 689 -16.54 21.42 -18.22
N ASP A 690 -17.21 22.17 -19.09
CA ASP A 690 -18.32 21.67 -19.93
C ASP A 690 -17.83 20.72 -21.04
N VAL A 691 -16.56 20.87 -21.46
CA VAL A 691 -15.87 19.98 -22.40
C VAL A 691 -14.90 19.08 -21.64
N SER A 692 -15.02 17.76 -21.80
CA SER A 692 -14.09 16.81 -21.18
C SER A 692 -12.73 16.80 -21.87
N LEU A 693 -11.66 16.46 -21.14
CA LEU A 693 -10.30 16.37 -21.68
C LEU A 693 -10.22 15.51 -22.95
N TYR A 694 -10.86 14.34 -22.95
CA TYR A 694 -10.81 13.44 -24.10
C TYR A 694 -11.62 14.00 -25.28
N SER A 695 -12.77 14.64 -25.01
CA SER A 695 -13.56 15.34 -26.03
C SER A 695 -12.75 16.44 -26.73
N PHE A 696 -11.99 17.22 -25.95
CA PHE A 696 -11.11 18.27 -26.45
C PHE A 696 -9.97 17.71 -27.32
N ILE A 697 -9.27 16.68 -26.84
CA ILE A 697 -8.19 16.02 -27.61
C ILE A 697 -8.72 15.48 -28.95
N TYR A 698 -9.88 14.80 -28.95
CA TYR A 698 -10.50 14.32 -30.19
C TYR A 698 -10.85 15.45 -31.16
N GLN A 699 -11.28 16.61 -30.65
CA GLN A 699 -11.62 17.78 -31.46
C GLN A 699 -10.38 18.41 -32.10
N GLN A 700 -9.36 18.77 -31.30
CA GLN A 700 -8.15 19.44 -31.81
C GLN A 700 -7.41 18.56 -32.84
N VAL A 701 -7.16 17.30 -32.50
CA VAL A 701 -6.36 16.35 -33.33
C VAL A 701 -7.16 15.80 -34.53
N SER A 702 -8.46 16.09 -34.62
CA SER A 702 -9.25 15.84 -35.84
C SER A 702 -9.42 17.11 -36.69
N GLY A 703 -9.45 18.29 -36.07
CA GLY A 703 -9.52 19.57 -36.79
C GLY A 703 -8.22 19.93 -37.52
N SER A 704 -7.07 19.63 -36.93
CA SER A 704 -5.74 19.86 -37.53
C SER A 704 -5.38 18.95 -38.71
N LEU A 705 -6.24 17.97 -39.04
CA LEU A 705 -6.06 17.04 -40.16
C LEU A 705 -7.06 17.27 -41.30
N ALA A 706 -7.72 18.43 -41.35
CA ALA A 706 -8.39 18.88 -42.57
C ALA A 706 -7.34 19.13 -43.67
N PRO A 707 -7.57 18.68 -44.93
CA PRO A 707 -6.64 18.93 -46.02
C PRO A 707 -6.57 20.43 -46.33
N ASP A 708 -5.37 20.92 -46.58
CA ASP A 708 -5.13 22.28 -47.06
C ASP A 708 -5.66 22.39 -48.49
N ASP A 709 -6.79 23.09 -48.69
CA ASP A 709 -7.56 23.11 -49.94
C ASP A 709 -6.95 24.10 -50.98
N SER A 710 -5.62 24.16 -51.00
CA SER A 710 -4.79 25.15 -51.70
C SER A 710 -4.08 24.62 -52.95
N ASP A 711 -4.33 23.37 -53.36
CA ASP A 711 -3.76 22.75 -54.57
C ASP A 711 -4.77 22.65 -55.75
N SER A 712 -5.82 23.48 -55.73
CA SER A 712 -6.92 23.48 -56.71
C SER A 712 -6.67 24.32 -57.97
N HIS A 713 -5.42 24.73 -58.25
CA HIS A 713 -5.09 25.75 -59.26
C HIS A 713 -3.93 25.43 -60.24
N LEU A 714 -3.61 24.16 -60.53
CA LEU A 714 -2.57 23.80 -61.53
C LEU A 714 -2.94 22.67 -62.52
N ALA A 715 -4.18 22.63 -63.03
CA ALA A 715 -4.65 21.54 -63.92
C ALA A 715 -5.51 21.95 -65.14
N ARG A 716 -5.22 23.07 -65.83
CA ARG A 716 -5.84 23.39 -67.14
C ARG A 716 -4.92 24.10 -68.14
N GLN A 717 -4.24 23.33 -68.99
CA GLN A 717 -3.92 23.73 -70.36
C GLN A 717 -3.89 22.49 -71.28
N HIS A 718 -4.99 22.26 -72.00
CA HIS A 718 -5.01 21.35 -73.14
C HIS A 718 -4.43 22.09 -74.36
N VAL A 719 -3.51 21.44 -75.08
CA VAL A 719 -3.19 21.75 -76.48
C VAL A 719 -3.53 20.50 -77.30
N PRO A 720 -4.32 20.60 -78.38
CA PRO A 720 -4.66 19.45 -79.21
C PRO A 720 -3.49 19.06 -80.12
N THR A 721 -3.27 17.76 -80.30
CA THR A 721 -2.43 17.22 -81.38
C THR A 721 -3.15 17.33 -82.71
N ASP A 722 -2.46 17.83 -83.74
CA ASP A 722 -2.85 17.65 -85.14
C ASP A 722 -1.62 17.34 -86.01
N CYS A 723 -1.84 16.97 -87.27
CA CYS A 723 -1.01 15.97 -87.95
C CYS A 723 0.11 16.50 -88.87
N ARG A 724 1.15 15.66 -89.00
CA ARG A 724 2.33 15.68 -89.91
C ARG A 724 3.60 16.31 -89.38
#